data_AF-A0A660ZWG3-F1
#
_entry.id   AF-A0A660ZWG3-F1
#
_cell.length_a   1.000
_cell.length_b   1.000
_cell.length_c   1.000
_cell.angle_alpha   90.00
_cell.angle_beta   90.00
_cell.angle_gamma   90.00
#
_symmetry.space_group_name_H-M   'P 1'
#
loop_
_entity.id
_entity.type
_entity.pdbx_description
1 polymer ?
#
loop_
_entity_poly.entity_id
_entity_poly.type
_entity_poly.pdbx_seq_one_letter_code
_entity_poly.pdbx_strand_id
1 'polypeptide(L)'
;MKTLLSALIILASLPAVGATAQEAERRAPTEIRAVGRIVYQNPRGELVGVDDFPVDLVEVAWGADFCGNGRVGLSAHTDEDGYFDFTRTYEPENFLCDGSPDVRIAFGLSGSRTQTAVVVDFPGGTIDFGTLSQGSELGNIRAHLYTVQVRAERWFAEHGYPLVRPLHRSWYKVHISSHLPTSTRITQYRVNVFGEAMKWLHPSDQWNETLSARLFAEEWIDRNSNYWDMDGCNGVCDSERFLAGSGGSCGFCVWCPESATIAWHQGFAAWAASQIVGEFETRYGDVPISHETYEHHQGCASTSQDQWETPGLFAAVLTDISDSRNEHSATTPAFWDALAVGPEPILEVFASTVMNHPVHFFNEFKVAHPEWCSELALTARHNGYVIDDTPPAVVDDLVSTSHTVGVPLSDATVDLDWTAPVDDCESAWQYSIRWGASPQLPNTIAEVRGATRWTTGVIPPGSWYFTIRAADATGNWNGSYDTVGPIIIGEPIPANLAHVSQTGWTSLVTPRENGSASPGNVPLPASLTGDTKSTWWNATVGNTGGDPTGTGTGLWVQADGIGFYNPFDPVDHAASVPNLVASADYEALNLGPITVRGGRHTFGAYNDFTGLVAEDDETDNYWGQQWIWSPMQLAVEGSTSRFGPPARTGGWNGSVSTIWFNSDGVNFPATGTGAGWWNAVTLVANARDADFDARLHVASTGPTNGFASNVGFSGRPADCLDAVFANRNMAGNSTWDAGIIQANDEAALATYEVRHVTSTVEDFGVERMFSLTQFDYMSLHEVWIDAADLGPVSFVVRCLTSEDAPFHVSWLEDAFTTGGMDDYTATDASDETGLARLDTSVTSSGYHCLVVYRDPKDGAIEAEDYIIEIDVTPPDLVPDQPAGWAASIVARGTNDAVPGTVPDPASLPGWSTSTWLNVAIANVGPTTAAPGFDVTVDLDGIVIAPLGTAELPPLT
;
A
#
# COMPACT_ATOMS: atom_id res chain seq x y z
N MET A 1 92.72 -68.48 46.28
CA MET A 1 94.11 -67.97 46.17
C MET A 1 94.06 -66.51 46.56
N LYS A 2 94.49 -66.11 47.77
CA LYS A 2 95.90 -65.83 48.14
C LYS A 2 96.49 -64.78 47.18
N THR A 3 96.97 -63.59 47.54
CA THR A 3 97.33 -62.97 48.84
C THR A 3 97.77 -61.53 48.54
N LEU A 4 97.44 -60.57 49.41
CA LEU A 4 98.14 -59.31 49.78
C LEU A 4 97.06 -58.43 50.45
N LEU A 5 96.83 -58.45 51.78
CA LEU A 5 97.73 -58.19 52.91
C LEU A 5 98.44 -56.82 52.70
N SER A 6 98.42 -55.81 53.56
CA SER A 6 97.83 -55.49 54.86
C SER A 6 98.27 -54.06 55.21
N ALA A 7 97.44 -53.31 55.96
CA ALA A 7 97.74 -52.19 56.87
C ALA A 7 96.62 -51.13 56.74
N LEU A 8 95.97 -50.62 57.79
CA LEU A 8 96.08 -50.83 59.23
C LEU A 8 94.78 -50.24 59.83
N ILE A 9 94.16 -50.96 60.76
CA ILE A 9 93.05 -50.48 61.60
C ILE A 9 93.66 -49.65 62.75
N ILE A 10 92.91 -48.64 63.22
CA ILE A 10 92.71 -48.20 64.64
C ILE A 10 92.80 -46.67 64.81
N LEU A 11 91.60 -46.09 64.92
CA LEU A 11 91.11 -45.08 65.87
C LEU A 11 92.04 -44.07 66.55
N ALA A 12 91.54 -42.83 66.49
CA ALA A 12 91.27 -41.89 67.59
C ALA A 12 92.29 -40.76 67.87
N SER A 13 91.70 -39.56 67.84
CA SER A 13 91.96 -38.40 68.71
C SER A 13 93.35 -37.76 68.65
N LEU A 14 93.46 -36.66 67.90
CA LEU A 14 94.20 -35.45 68.29
C LEU A 14 93.55 -34.20 67.66
N PRO A 15 93.60 -33.03 68.34
CA PRO A 15 92.74 -31.88 68.12
C PRO A 15 93.26 -30.90 67.05
N ALA A 16 92.35 -30.01 66.66
CA ALA A 16 92.51 -28.83 65.82
C ALA A 16 93.94 -28.23 65.76
N VAL A 17 94.50 -28.21 64.55
CA VAL A 17 95.45 -27.20 64.14
C VAL A 17 94.72 -26.35 63.10
N GLY A 18 94.44 -25.10 63.48
CA GLY A 18 93.73 -24.15 62.65
C GLY A 18 94.46 -23.93 61.31
N ALA A 19 93.84 -24.39 60.23
CA ALA A 19 94.03 -23.83 58.91
C ALA A 19 92.96 -22.75 58.72
N THR A 20 93.38 -21.55 59.09
CA THR A 20 92.94 -20.26 58.59
C THR A 20 92.03 -20.30 57.36
N ALA A 21 90.79 -19.85 57.55
CA ALA A 21 90.04 -18.95 56.64
C ALA A 21 90.43 -18.98 55.15
N GLN A 22 90.26 -20.15 54.53
CA GLN A 22 90.16 -20.29 53.08
C GLN A 22 89.19 -21.45 52.77
N GLU A 23 88.03 -21.48 53.45
CA GLU A 23 86.80 -21.86 52.75
C GLU A 23 86.61 -20.81 51.65
N ALA A 24 87.32 -21.02 50.53
CA ALA A 24 87.12 -20.26 49.33
C ALA A 24 85.69 -20.54 48.89
N GLU A 25 84.85 -19.51 49.05
CA GLU A 25 83.47 -19.40 48.60
C GLU A 25 83.19 -20.36 47.42
N ARG A 26 82.39 -21.41 47.63
CA ARG A 26 81.61 -21.94 46.51
C ARG A 26 80.83 -20.74 45.99
N ARG A 27 81.20 -20.25 44.81
CA ARG A 27 80.53 -19.11 44.20
C ARG A 27 79.04 -19.45 44.08
N ALA A 28 78.20 -18.49 44.40
CA ALA A 28 76.76 -18.67 44.37
C ALA A 28 76.34 -19.15 42.96
N PRO A 29 75.34 -20.04 42.86
CA PRO A 29 74.77 -20.42 41.57
C PRO A 29 74.36 -19.16 40.80
N THR A 30 74.68 -19.14 39.50
CA THR A 30 74.42 -17.99 38.63
C THR A 30 73.25 -18.33 37.72
N GLU A 31 72.16 -17.56 37.77
CA GLU A 31 71.07 -17.73 36.81
C GLU A 31 71.41 -17.07 35.47
N ILE A 32 71.20 -17.83 34.40
CA ILE A 32 71.39 -17.41 33.01
C ILE A 32 70.05 -17.57 32.29
N ARG A 33 69.43 -16.45 31.92
CA ARG A 33 68.28 -16.43 31.02
C ARG A 33 68.77 -16.27 29.59
N ALA A 34 68.61 -17.30 28.77
CA ALA A 34 68.93 -17.26 27.36
C ALA A 34 67.67 -16.90 26.57
N VAL A 35 67.75 -15.82 25.80
CA VAL A 35 66.70 -15.39 24.87
C VAL A 35 67.25 -15.26 23.46
N GLY A 36 66.39 -15.44 22.46
CA GLY A 36 66.72 -15.22 21.06
C GLY A 36 65.66 -15.82 20.14
N ARG A 37 65.95 -15.82 18.83
CA ARG A 37 65.07 -16.34 17.79
C ARG A 37 65.84 -17.20 16.80
N ILE A 38 65.32 -18.35 16.42
CA ILE A 38 65.87 -19.21 15.37
C ILE A 38 64.95 -19.12 14.16
N VAL A 39 65.54 -18.78 13.02
CA VAL A 39 64.86 -18.64 11.74
C VAL A 39 65.54 -19.46 10.64
N TYR A 40 64.79 -19.79 9.61
CA TYR A 40 65.33 -20.21 8.32
C TYR A 40 65.00 -19.18 7.25
N GLN A 41 65.86 -19.07 6.24
CA GLN A 41 65.58 -18.21 5.09
C GLN A 41 64.92 -19.03 3.99
N ASN A 42 63.71 -18.63 3.57
CA ASN A 42 62.98 -19.28 2.49
C ASN A 42 63.47 -18.80 1.09
N PRO A 43 63.04 -19.45 -0.02
CA PRO A 43 63.36 -19.04 -1.39
C PRO A 43 62.99 -17.60 -1.76
N ARG A 44 62.00 -16.97 -1.09
CA ARG A 44 61.65 -15.55 -1.25
C ARG A 44 62.61 -14.62 -0.50
N GLY A 45 63.52 -15.17 0.30
CA GLY A 45 64.48 -14.43 1.12
C GLY A 45 63.95 -14.02 2.49
N GLU A 46 62.75 -14.42 2.86
CA GLU A 46 62.08 -14.10 4.13
C GLU A 46 62.63 -14.97 5.27
N LEU A 47 62.65 -14.41 6.48
CA LEU A 47 63.07 -15.11 7.69
C LEU A 47 61.85 -15.66 8.42
N VAL A 48 61.71 -16.97 8.41
CA VAL A 48 60.58 -17.69 9.01
C VAL A 48 61.05 -18.37 10.29
N GLY A 49 60.23 -18.28 11.35
CA GLY A 49 60.48 -18.95 12.64
C GLY A 49 60.61 -20.47 12.48
N VAL A 50 61.58 -21.09 13.15
CA VAL A 50 61.64 -22.55 13.22
C VAL A 50 60.80 -23.02 14.40
N ASP A 51 59.74 -23.79 14.16
CA ASP A 51 58.80 -24.22 15.20
C ASP A 51 59.31 -25.47 15.94
N ASP A 52 59.09 -25.52 17.26
CA ASP A 52 59.50 -26.59 18.19
C ASP A 52 60.96 -27.07 18.01
N PHE A 53 61.86 -26.14 17.68
CA PHE A 53 63.25 -26.45 17.35
C PHE A 53 64.11 -26.55 18.62
N PRO A 54 64.90 -27.62 18.80
CA PRO A 54 65.66 -27.80 20.03
C PRO A 54 66.83 -26.81 20.15
N VAL A 55 66.92 -26.14 21.30
CA VAL A 55 67.96 -25.17 21.67
C VAL A 55 68.63 -25.59 22.97
N ASP A 56 69.95 -25.75 22.95
CA ASP A 56 70.75 -26.08 24.14
C ASP A 56 71.69 -24.93 24.49
N LEU A 57 71.69 -24.51 25.75
CA LEU A 57 72.75 -23.67 26.32
C LEU A 57 73.94 -24.57 26.68
N VAL A 58 75.09 -24.32 26.06
CA VAL A 58 76.29 -25.16 26.17
C VAL A 58 77.42 -24.33 26.77
N GLU A 59 77.99 -24.84 27.85
CA GLU A 59 79.27 -24.37 28.37
C GLU A 59 80.43 -24.90 27.53
N VAL A 60 81.42 -24.06 27.27
CA VAL A 60 82.58 -24.40 26.43
C VAL A 60 83.86 -24.10 27.18
N ALA A 61 84.80 -25.05 27.26
CA ALA A 61 86.16 -24.72 27.69
C ALA A 61 86.80 -23.75 26.68
N TRP A 62 87.07 -22.51 27.07
CA TRP A 62 87.81 -21.56 26.25
C TRP A 62 89.02 -20.99 27.03
N GLY A 63 90.16 -20.86 26.36
CA GLY A 63 91.38 -20.33 26.99
C GLY A 63 92.04 -21.28 28.03
N ALA A 64 92.46 -20.71 29.16
CA ALA A 64 93.16 -21.43 30.24
C ALA A 64 92.20 -22.09 31.25
N ASP A 65 90.90 -22.03 31.00
CA ASP A 65 89.89 -22.60 31.87
C ASP A 65 89.73 -24.11 31.62
N PHE A 66 89.89 -24.91 32.67
CA PHE A 66 89.95 -26.39 32.60
C PHE A 66 88.59 -27.05 32.85
N CYS A 67 87.50 -26.28 32.91
CA CYS A 67 86.19 -26.75 33.36
C CYS A 67 85.19 -27.18 32.27
N GLY A 68 85.53 -27.10 30.98
CA GLY A 68 84.58 -27.51 29.94
C GLY A 68 84.55 -29.01 29.70
N ASN A 69 83.43 -29.65 30.04
CA ASN A 69 82.84 -30.79 29.33
C ASN A 69 81.36 -31.08 29.72
N GLY A 70 80.76 -30.30 30.62
CA GLY A 70 79.37 -30.49 31.04
C GLY A 70 78.38 -29.81 30.09
N ARG A 71 77.43 -30.56 29.53
CA ARG A 71 76.18 -29.93 29.08
C ARG A 71 75.49 -29.39 30.32
N VAL A 72 75.36 -28.07 30.44
CA VAL A 72 74.36 -27.48 31.35
C VAL A 72 73.00 -28.06 30.91
N GLY A 73 72.34 -28.81 31.79
CA GLY A 73 71.28 -29.76 31.41
C GLY A 73 70.09 -29.18 30.64
N LEU A 74 69.56 -30.02 29.73
CA LEU A 74 68.25 -30.03 29.05
C LEU A 74 67.88 -28.86 28.12
N SER A 75 67.62 -29.26 26.86
CA SER A 75 67.13 -28.48 25.72
C SER A 75 65.83 -27.74 26.01
N ALA A 76 65.79 -26.46 25.67
CA ALA A 76 64.55 -25.75 25.41
C ALA A 76 64.11 -26.00 23.96
N HIS A 77 62.89 -25.59 23.64
CA HIS A 77 62.38 -25.57 22.27
C HIS A 77 61.96 -24.15 21.93
N THR A 78 62.07 -23.80 20.65
CA THR A 78 61.48 -22.56 20.16
C THR A 78 59.95 -22.66 20.16
N ASP A 79 59.28 -21.51 20.29
CA ASP A 79 57.87 -21.37 19.98
C ASP A 79 57.62 -21.33 18.47
N GLU A 80 56.37 -21.09 18.07
CA GLU A 80 55.92 -21.11 16.67
C GLU A 80 56.55 -20.04 15.78
N ASP A 81 56.99 -18.94 16.40
CA ASP A 81 57.69 -17.82 15.76
C ASP A 81 59.22 -17.99 15.76
N GLY A 82 59.71 -19.09 16.35
CA GLY A 82 61.11 -19.40 16.48
C GLY A 82 61.79 -18.78 17.71
N TYR A 83 61.07 -18.11 18.61
CA TYR A 83 61.67 -17.54 19.82
C TYR A 83 61.94 -18.62 20.87
N PHE A 84 63.04 -18.48 21.59
CA PHE A 84 63.31 -19.26 22.79
C PHE A 84 63.57 -18.29 23.95
N ASP A 85 63.03 -18.63 25.11
CA ASP A 85 63.26 -17.92 26.37
C ASP A 85 63.28 -18.94 27.50
N PHE A 86 64.47 -19.19 28.05
CA PHE A 86 64.60 -20.13 29.14
C PHE A 86 65.71 -19.72 30.09
N THR A 87 65.44 -19.92 31.39
CA THR A 87 66.43 -19.70 32.45
C THR A 87 67.06 -21.02 32.86
N ARG A 88 68.38 -21.00 33.06
CA ARG A 88 69.15 -22.10 33.63
C ARG A 88 70.07 -21.59 34.71
N THR A 89 70.18 -22.36 35.79
CA THR A 89 71.15 -22.13 36.84
C THR A 89 72.45 -22.78 36.43
N TYR A 90 73.51 -21.98 36.30
CA TYR A 90 74.88 -22.45 36.17
C TYR A 90 75.47 -22.68 37.56
N GLU A 91 75.97 -23.89 37.79
CA GLU A 91 76.67 -24.27 39.01
C GLU A 91 78.09 -24.70 38.64
N PRO A 92 79.14 -23.92 38.97
CA PRO A 92 80.51 -24.30 38.64
C PRO A 92 80.89 -25.61 39.34
N GLU A 93 81.36 -26.60 38.57
CA GLU A 93 81.63 -27.96 39.09
C GLU A 93 82.77 -27.98 40.12
N ASN A 94 83.67 -26.98 40.11
CA ASN A 94 84.79 -26.88 41.06
C ASN A 94 85.24 -25.42 41.30
N PHE A 95 85.92 -25.15 42.43
CA PHE A 95 86.45 -23.82 42.81
C PHE A 95 87.56 -23.29 41.87
N LEU A 96 88.04 -24.13 40.96
CA LEU A 96 89.07 -23.79 39.98
C LEU A 96 88.49 -23.17 38.70
N CYS A 97 87.18 -23.28 38.47
CA CYS A 97 86.52 -22.62 37.37
C CYS A 97 86.45 -21.12 37.67
N ASP A 98 86.64 -20.28 36.66
CA ASP A 98 86.19 -18.91 36.83
C ASP A 98 84.67 -18.94 37.12
N GLY A 99 84.18 -17.99 37.91
CA GLY A 99 82.76 -17.98 38.28
C GLY A 99 81.85 -17.44 37.19
N SER A 100 82.33 -17.37 35.95
CA SER A 100 81.70 -16.65 34.86
C SER A 100 81.67 -17.56 33.62
N PRO A 101 80.64 -18.40 33.45
CA PRO A 101 80.66 -19.44 32.43
C PRO A 101 80.86 -18.90 31.01
N ASP A 102 81.67 -19.62 30.24
CA ASP A 102 81.82 -19.44 28.80
C ASP A 102 80.64 -20.11 28.08
N VAL A 103 79.63 -19.32 27.72
CA VAL A 103 78.36 -19.84 27.20
C VAL A 103 78.19 -19.63 25.69
N ARG A 104 77.55 -20.59 25.03
CA ARG A 104 77.00 -20.46 23.68
C ARG A 104 75.68 -21.20 23.59
N ILE A 105 74.93 -21.00 22.52
CA ILE A 105 73.80 -21.87 22.20
C ILE A 105 74.12 -22.78 21.01
N ALA A 106 73.68 -24.03 21.13
CA ALA A 106 73.71 -25.04 20.10
C ALA A 106 72.27 -25.40 19.74
N PHE A 107 71.89 -25.23 18.47
CA PHE A 107 70.55 -25.47 17.99
C PHE A 107 70.57 -26.30 16.71
N GLY A 108 69.61 -27.20 16.56
CA GLY A 108 69.59 -28.12 15.42
C GLY A 108 69.05 -29.50 15.71
N LEU A 109 68.52 -30.14 14.67
CA LEU A 109 68.10 -31.54 14.70
C LEU A 109 69.30 -32.48 14.85
N SER A 110 69.03 -33.72 15.27
CA SER A 110 70.07 -34.74 15.46
C SER A 110 70.88 -34.94 14.16
N GLY A 111 72.19 -34.67 14.21
CA GLY A 111 73.09 -34.73 13.05
C GLY A 111 73.33 -33.42 12.30
N SER A 112 72.71 -32.30 12.71
CA SER A 112 72.86 -30.98 12.07
C SER A 112 72.74 -29.84 13.08
N ARG A 113 73.73 -29.68 13.95
CA ARG A 113 73.74 -28.62 14.97
C ARG A 113 74.61 -27.45 14.57
N THR A 114 74.02 -26.26 14.60
CA THR A 114 74.72 -24.98 14.48
C THR A 114 75.00 -24.43 15.88
N GLN A 115 76.14 -23.78 16.04
CA GLN A 115 76.61 -23.25 17.32
C GLN A 115 76.96 -21.77 17.15
N THR A 116 76.56 -20.93 18.10
CA THR A 116 76.95 -19.52 18.10
C THR A 116 78.41 -19.35 18.50
N ALA A 117 78.93 -18.13 18.34
CA ALA A 117 80.14 -17.71 19.03
C ALA A 117 79.97 -17.86 20.55
N VAL A 118 81.10 -18.08 21.24
CA VAL A 118 81.16 -18.19 22.70
C VAL A 118 81.14 -16.78 23.28
N VAL A 119 80.27 -16.54 24.26
CA VAL A 119 80.32 -15.37 25.14
C VAL A 119 81.20 -15.73 26.32
N VAL A 120 82.39 -15.14 26.35
CA VAL A 120 83.44 -15.43 27.32
C VAL A 120 83.17 -14.71 28.63
N ASP A 121 83.46 -15.36 29.76
CA ASP A 121 83.35 -14.79 31.11
C ASP A 121 81.95 -14.20 31.41
N PHE A 122 80.85 -14.90 31.08
CA PHE A 122 79.51 -14.34 31.27
C PHE A 122 79.15 -14.21 32.77
N PRO A 123 78.89 -13.00 33.31
CA PRO A 123 78.75 -12.79 34.74
C PRO A 123 77.38 -13.23 35.31
N GLY A 124 76.47 -13.75 34.48
CA GLY A 124 75.09 -14.06 34.84
C GLY A 124 74.06 -13.03 34.36
N GLY A 125 72.78 -13.37 34.48
CA GLY A 125 71.65 -12.52 34.04
C GLY A 125 71.08 -12.94 32.69
N THR A 126 70.58 -11.99 31.90
CA THR A 126 69.98 -12.27 30.58
C THR A 126 71.01 -12.11 29.47
N ILE A 127 71.11 -13.13 28.61
CA ILE A 127 71.86 -13.10 27.37
C ILE A 127 70.88 -13.18 26.20
N ASP A 128 70.92 -12.18 25.33
CA ASP A 128 70.16 -12.15 24.08
C ASP A 128 71.09 -12.51 22.92
N PHE A 129 70.81 -13.63 22.28
CA PHE A 129 71.57 -14.11 21.12
C PHE A 129 71.03 -13.58 19.79
N GLY A 130 69.98 -12.74 19.82
CA GLY A 130 69.37 -12.15 18.65
C GLY A 130 68.71 -13.19 17.73
N THR A 131 68.69 -12.89 16.44
CA THR A 131 68.15 -13.79 15.40
C THR A 131 69.25 -14.64 14.80
N LEU A 132 69.09 -15.97 14.88
CA LEU A 132 70.04 -16.99 14.45
C LEU A 132 69.46 -17.81 13.30
N SER A 133 70.30 -18.25 12.38
CA SER A 133 69.91 -19.17 11.30
C SER A 133 70.93 -20.29 11.11
N GLN A 134 70.55 -21.36 10.42
CA GLN A 134 71.43 -22.50 10.13
C GLN A 134 72.52 -22.19 9.07
N GLY A 135 72.54 -20.96 8.51
CA GLY A 135 73.60 -20.40 7.66
C GLY A 135 73.85 -21.07 6.30
N SER A 136 73.36 -22.30 6.10
CA SER A 136 73.49 -23.07 4.85
C SER A 136 72.10 -23.35 4.26
N GLU A 137 72.03 -23.41 2.94
CA GLU A 137 70.79 -23.74 2.20
C GLU A 137 70.18 -25.07 2.69
N LEU A 138 70.99 -26.12 2.84
CA LEU A 138 70.55 -27.41 3.39
C LEU A 138 70.05 -27.30 4.83
N GLY A 139 70.65 -26.43 5.63
CA GLY A 139 70.21 -26.16 7.00
C GLY A 139 68.86 -25.47 7.04
N ASN A 140 68.63 -24.50 6.15
CA ASN A 140 67.35 -23.82 6.01
C ASN A 140 66.25 -24.78 5.55
N ILE A 141 66.54 -25.67 4.60
CA ILE A 141 65.55 -26.63 4.12
C ILE A 141 65.17 -27.67 5.19
N ARG A 142 66.15 -28.15 5.97
CA ARG A 142 65.85 -29.04 7.12
C ARG A 142 64.94 -28.38 8.13
N ALA A 143 65.21 -27.11 8.44
CA ALA A 143 64.41 -26.35 9.38
C ALA A 143 63.00 -26.11 8.83
N HIS A 144 62.88 -25.75 7.55
CA HIS A 144 61.59 -25.61 6.86
C HIS A 144 60.75 -26.88 6.91
N LEU A 145 61.28 -28.01 6.43
CA LEU A 145 60.54 -29.28 6.41
C LEU A 145 60.13 -29.71 7.82
N TYR A 146 61.01 -29.52 8.81
CA TYR A 146 60.68 -29.83 10.21
C TYR A 146 59.54 -28.95 10.73
N THR A 147 59.60 -27.63 10.50
CA THR A 147 58.54 -26.69 10.87
C THR A 147 57.19 -27.11 10.30
N VAL A 148 57.13 -27.46 9.00
CA VAL A 148 55.87 -27.90 8.37
C VAL A 148 55.30 -29.16 9.03
N GLN A 149 56.14 -30.14 9.37
CA GLN A 149 55.71 -31.39 10.01
C GLN A 149 55.24 -31.17 11.44
N VAL A 150 55.92 -30.32 12.21
CA VAL A 150 55.51 -29.95 13.58
C VAL A 150 54.16 -29.24 13.56
N ARG A 151 53.96 -28.31 12.62
CA ARG A 151 52.69 -27.59 12.46
C ARG A 151 51.56 -28.54 12.05
N ALA A 152 51.83 -29.50 11.16
CA ALA A 152 50.88 -30.56 10.80
C ALA A 152 50.50 -31.42 12.01
N GLU A 153 51.46 -31.88 12.80
CA GLU A 153 51.21 -32.64 14.03
C GLU A 153 50.35 -31.84 15.02
N ARG A 154 50.68 -30.55 15.21
CA ARG A 154 49.94 -29.65 16.09
C ARG A 154 48.50 -29.50 15.63
N TRP A 155 48.27 -29.29 14.33
CA TRP A 155 46.94 -29.16 13.74
C TRP A 155 46.07 -30.38 14.05
N PHE A 156 46.56 -31.59 13.78
CA PHE A 156 45.81 -32.82 14.10
C PHE A 156 45.54 -32.98 15.61
N ALA A 157 46.52 -32.64 16.45
CA ALA A 157 46.37 -32.75 17.91
C ALA A 157 45.31 -31.79 18.47
N GLU A 158 45.22 -30.58 17.94
CA GLU A 158 44.27 -29.56 18.38
C GLU A 158 42.83 -29.86 17.97
N HIS A 159 42.66 -30.50 16.81
CA HIS A 159 41.37 -31.02 16.37
C HIS A 159 40.95 -32.31 17.10
N GLY A 160 41.70 -32.74 18.13
CA GLY A 160 41.37 -33.89 18.98
C GLY A 160 41.85 -35.24 18.44
N TYR A 161 42.61 -35.23 17.35
CA TYR A 161 43.06 -36.43 16.64
C TYR A 161 44.59 -36.52 16.57
N PRO A 162 45.32 -36.46 17.71
CA PRO A 162 46.76 -36.64 17.70
C PRO A 162 47.12 -38.03 17.20
N LEU A 163 48.34 -38.21 16.70
CA LEU A 163 48.86 -39.55 16.41
C LEU A 163 48.77 -40.44 17.66
N VAL A 164 48.12 -41.61 17.55
CA VAL A 164 47.86 -42.59 18.63
C VAL A 164 49.10 -43.02 19.43
N ARG A 165 50.32 -42.71 18.94
CA ARG A 165 51.55 -42.77 19.73
C ARG A 165 52.22 -41.40 19.71
N PRO A 166 52.26 -40.68 20.86
CA PRO A 166 52.99 -39.43 20.97
C PRO A 166 54.44 -39.65 20.54
N LEU A 167 54.94 -38.76 19.68
CA LEU A 167 56.33 -38.74 19.31
C LEU A 167 57.21 -38.69 20.55
N HIS A 168 58.11 -39.66 20.70
CA HIS A 168 59.34 -39.34 21.40
C HIS A 168 60.03 -38.27 20.52
N ARG A 169 60.20 -37.05 21.04
CA ARG A 169 60.78 -35.88 20.35
C ARG A 169 62.18 -36.12 19.72
N SER A 170 62.79 -37.27 19.97
CA SER A 170 64.06 -37.71 19.39
C SER A 170 63.96 -38.46 18.04
N TRP A 171 62.76 -38.59 17.46
CA TRP A 171 62.52 -39.48 16.30
C TRP A 171 62.22 -38.78 14.97
N TYR A 172 62.05 -37.46 14.93
CA TYR A 172 62.11 -36.71 13.67
C TYR A 172 63.53 -36.75 13.12
N LYS A 173 63.81 -37.72 12.25
CA LYS A 173 65.06 -37.79 11.52
C LYS A 173 64.81 -37.31 10.09
N VAL A 174 64.92 -36.01 9.85
CA VAL A 174 65.12 -35.51 8.48
C VAL A 174 66.53 -35.93 8.05
N HIS A 175 66.64 -37.15 7.52
CA HIS A 175 67.92 -37.77 7.23
C HIS A 175 68.34 -37.41 5.81
N ILE A 176 69.06 -36.31 5.63
CA ILE A 176 69.64 -36.00 4.31
C ILE A 176 70.84 -36.90 4.11
N SER A 177 70.68 -37.97 3.33
CA SER A 177 71.80 -38.72 2.79
C SER A 177 72.10 -38.23 1.37
N SER A 178 73.34 -37.86 1.08
CA SER A 178 73.85 -37.99 -0.28
C SER A 178 74.20 -39.46 -0.51
N HIS A 179 73.47 -40.16 -1.38
CA HIS A 179 73.88 -41.47 -1.89
C HIS A 179 73.99 -41.42 -3.43
N LEU A 180 75.09 -41.98 -3.96
CA LEU A 180 75.73 -41.83 -5.29
C LEU A 180 75.45 -43.06 -6.20
N PRO A 181 75.85 -43.16 -7.51
CA PRO A 181 76.88 -42.38 -8.26
C PRO A 181 76.52 -41.93 -9.71
N THR A 182 77.36 -41.03 -10.26
CA THR A 182 77.49 -40.56 -11.66
C THR A 182 76.82 -39.23 -12.05
N SER A 183 77.68 -38.33 -12.54
CA SER A 183 77.54 -37.03 -13.27
C SER A 183 76.39 -36.04 -13.08
N THR A 184 75.30 -36.32 -12.37
CA THR A 184 74.22 -35.34 -12.12
C THR A 184 73.91 -35.30 -10.63
N ARG A 185 74.29 -34.21 -9.95
CA ARG A 185 74.02 -34.00 -8.53
C ARG A 185 72.50 -33.79 -8.34
N ILE A 186 71.75 -34.81 -7.98
CA ILE A 186 70.36 -34.70 -7.52
C ILE A 186 70.37 -34.94 -6.02
N THR A 187 70.07 -33.92 -5.23
CA THR A 187 69.99 -34.00 -3.77
C THR A 187 68.59 -34.51 -3.39
N GLN A 188 68.41 -35.81 -3.17
CA GLN A 188 67.13 -36.35 -2.70
C GLN A 188 66.99 -36.15 -1.19
N TYR A 189 65.78 -35.82 -0.72
CA TYR A 189 65.49 -35.73 0.73
C TYR A 189 64.73 -36.92 1.25
N ARG A 190 65.15 -37.36 2.45
CA ARG A 190 64.43 -38.33 3.25
C ARG A 190 63.72 -37.59 4.37
N VAL A 191 62.41 -37.68 4.39
CA VAL A 191 61.64 -37.42 5.61
C VAL A 191 61.42 -38.78 6.24
N ASN A 192 62.16 -39.09 7.31
CA ASN A 192 61.92 -40.30 8.08
C ASN A 192 60.87 -39.96 9.13
N VAL A 193 59.62 -40.21 8.80
CA VAL A 193 58.55 -40.26 9.79
C VAL A 193 58.54 -41.71 10.30
N PHE A 194 59.04 -41.92 11.52
CA PHE A 194 58.86 -43.17 12.28
C PHE A 194 59.58 -44.49 11.88
N GLY A 195 60.60 -44.47 11.01
CA GLY A 195 61.57 -45.57 10.92
C GLY A 195 61.21 -46.75 10.01
N GLU A 196 60.03 -46.78 9.36
CA GLU A 196 59.62 -47.92 8.53
C GLU A 196 59.09 -47.56 7.12
N ALA A 197 58.59 -46.35 6.85
CA ALA A 197 58.22 -45.88 5.51
C ALA A 197 59.14 -44.74 5.01
N MET A 198 59.75 -44.90 3.83
CA MET A 198 60.68 -43.93 3.25
C MET A 198 60.00 -43.16 2.11
N LYS A 199 59.64 -41.89 2.33
CA LYS A 199 59.11 -41.02 1.27
C LYS A 199 60.18 -40.04 0.78
N TRP A 200 60.30 -39.92 -0.55
CA TRP A 200 61.38 -39.19 -1.23
C TRP A 200 60.85 -37.88 -1.81
N LEU A 201 61.44 -36.74 -1.43
CA LEU A 201 61.16 -35.45 -2.06
C LEU A 201 62.20 -35.11 -3.13
N HIS A 202 61.72 -34.71 -4.31
CA HIS A 202 62.57 -34.23 -5.40
C HIS A 202 63.12 -32.83 -5.09
N PRO A 203 64.32 -32.44 -5.58
CA PRO A 203 64.88 -31.10 -5.44
C PRO A 203 63.98 -29.89 -5.66
N SER A 204 63.01 -30.00 -6.56
CA SER A 204 62.06 -28.91 -6.84
C SER A 204 61.02 -28.72 -5.75
N ASP A 205 60.72 -29.76 -4.96
CA ASP A 205 59.52 -29.79 -4.09
C ASP A 205 59.90 -29.65 -2.61
N GLN A 206 61.17 -29.36 -2.37
CA GLN A 206 61.81 -29.24 -1.07
C GLN A 206 61.30 -28.07 -0.22
N TRP A 207 60.68 -27.11 -0.89
CA TRP A 207 60.06 -25.91 -0.34
C TRP A 207 58.54 -25.92 -0.56
N ASN A 208 57.96 -27.06 -0.95
CA ASN A 208 56.52 -27.19 -1.12
C ASN A 208 55.89 -27.62 0.21
N GLU A 209 55.33 -26.66 0.94
CA GLU A 209 54.68 -26.90 2.22
C GLU A 209 53.53 -27.89 2.11
N THR A 210 52.71 -27.73 1.07
CA THR A 210 51.53 -28.60 0.84
C THR A 210 51.95 -30.05 0.62
N LEU A 211 52.98 -30.28 -0.19
CA LEU A 211 53.49 -31.63 -0.38
C LEU A 211 54.05 -32.22 0.92
N SER A 212 54.80 -31.44 1.70
CA SER A 212 55.33 -31.89 2.99
C SER A 212 54.21 -32.24 3.98
N ALA A 213 53.21 -31.35 4.13
CA ALA A 213 52.03 -31.59 4.96
C ALA A 213 51.22 -32.80 4.48
N ARG A 214 51.09 -33.02 3.17
CA ARG A 214 50.44 -34.20 2.58
C ARG A 214 51.13 -35.49 2.99
N LEU A 215 52.46 -35.54 2.92
CA LEU A 215 53.21 -36.71 3.35
C LEU A 215 52.99 -37.03 4.84
N PHE A 216 52.80 -36.01 5.69
CA PHE A 216 52.43 -36.20 7.09
C PHE A 216 51.00 -36.74 7.22
N ALA A 217 50.04 -36.17 6.48
CA ALA A 217 48.64 -36.60 6.53
C ALA A 217 48.46 -38.04 6.02
N GLU A 218 49.22 -38.46 5.00
CA GLU A 218 49.30 -39.86 4.56
C GLU A 218 49.78 -40.79 5.71
N GLU A 219 50.80 -40.37 6.47
CA GLU A 219 51.27 -41.16 7.62
C GLU A 219 50.23 -41.18 8.76
N TRP A 220 49.50 -40.07 8.94
CA TRP A 220 48.43 -39.98 9.92
C TRP A 220 47.31 -40.98 9.59
N ILE A 221 46.87 -41.04 8.33
CA ILE A 221 45.82 -41.98 7.92
C ILE A 221 46.32 -43.43 7.99
N ASP A 222 47.55 -43.76 7.60
CA ASP A 222 48.12 -45.11 7.71
C ASP A 222 48.11 -45.64 9.17
N ARG A 223 48.35 -44.75 10.14
CA ARG A 223 48.43 -45.09 11.56
C ARG A 223 47.09 -45.10 12.27
N ASN A 224 46.18 -44.21 11.90
CA ASN A 224 44.90 -44.06 12.58
C ASN A 224 43.75 -44.84 11.91
N SER A 225 43.82 -45.07 10.60
CA SER A 225 42.78 -45.81 9.84
C SER A 225 43.09 -47.30 9.62
N ASN A 226 44.23 -47.82 10.10
CA ASN A 226 44.64 -49.24 9.98
C ASN A 226 44.70 -49.78 8.52
N TYR A 227 44.94 -48.93 7.53
CA TYR A 227 45.07 -49.33 6.11
C TYR A 227 46.51 -49.22 5.62
N TRP A 228 47.15 -50.32 5.21
CA TRP A 228 48.62 -50.40 4.98
C TRP A 228 49.02 -50.84 3.55
N ASP A 229 48.10 -50.81 2.58
CA ASP A 229 48.36 -51.38 1.25
C ASP A 229 47.81 -50.48 0.12
N MET A 230 48.47 -49.34 -0.10
CA MET A 230 48.24 -48.53 -1.30
C MET A 230 49.23 -48.96 -2.38
N ASP A 231 48.75 -49.60 -3.45
CA ASP A 231 49.55 -49.77 -4.67
C ASP A 231 49.53 -48.48 -5.48
N GLY A 232 50.51 -47.61 -5.23
CA GLY A 232 50.67 -46.35 -5.97
C GLY A 232 51.13 -46.54 -7.42
N CYS A 233 51.49 -47.75 -7.86
CA CYS A 233 52.03 -48.05 -9.19
C CYS A 233 50.96 -48.76 -10.05
N ASN A 234 49.83 -48.10 -10.30
CA ASN A 234 48.66 -48.68 -10.97
C ASN A 234 48.66 -48.52 -12.50
N GLY A 235 49.72 -47.95 -13.10
CA GLY A 235 49.84 -47.70 -14.53
C GLY A 235 49.14 -46.43 -15.03
N VAL A 236 48.56 -45.62 -14.13
CA VAL A 236 47.91 -44.35 -14.46
C VAL A 236 48.76 -43.22 -13.89
N CYS A 237 49.13 -42.24 -14.72
CA CYS A 237 50.01 -41.14 -14.34
C CYS A 237 51.41 -41.52 -13.83
N ASP A 238 51.78 -42.79 -13.93
CA ASP A 238 53.14 -43.29 -13.76
C ASP A 238 54.04 -42.77 -14.90
N SER A 239 54.87 -41.78 -14.64
CA SER A 239 55.79 -41.29 -15.66
C SER A 239 56.93 -42.30 -15.89
N GLU A 240 57.24 -42.61 -17.16
CA GLU A 240 58.45 -43.37 -17.53
C GLU A 240 59.76 -42.59 -17.25
N ARG A 241 59.70 -41.42 -16.61
CA ARG A 241 60.76 -40.39 -16.67
C ARG A 241 61.84 -40.50 -15.59
N PHE A 242 61.99 -41.65 -14.94
CA PHE A 242 63.19 -41.99 -14.17
C PHE A 242 63.82 -43.30 -14.65
N LEU A 243 64.76 -43.14 -15.60
CA LEU A 243 65.85 -44.04 -16.02
C LEU A 243 65.59 -45.55 -15.99
N ALA A 244 65.53 -46.13 -17.20
CA ALA A 244 65.59 -47.56 -17.47
C ALA A 244 66.67 -48.27 -16.61
N GLY A 245 66.23 -49.03 -15.60
CA GLY A 245 67.11 -49.86 -14.77
C GLY A 245 66.71 -49.97 -13.29
N SER A 246 65.92 -49.05 -12.76
CA SER A 246 65.21 -49.16 -11.46
C SER A 246 63.72 -49.19 -11.74
N GLY A 247 62.92 -50.01 -11.04
CA GLY A 247 61.45 -50.02 -11.18
C GLY A 247 60.90 -48.59 -11.23
N GLY A 248 60.00 -48.32 -12.18
CA GLY A 248 59.53 -46.99 -12.53
C GLY A 248 59.03 -46.21 -11.31
N SER A 249 59.11 -44.87 -11.38
CA SER A 249 58.49 -44.00 -10.37
C SER A 249 56.98 -44.10 -10.48
N CYS A 250 56.33 -44.65 -9.44
CA CYS A 250 54.88 -44.53 -9.26
C CYS A 250 54.53 -43.03 -9.24
N GLY A 251 53.67 -42.59 -10.14
CA GLY A 251 53.22 -41.20 -10.24
C GLY A 251 51.88 -41.00 -9.56
N PHE A 252 51.52 -39.75 -9.31
CA PHE A 252 50.23 -39.36 -8.74
C PHE A 252 49.70 -38.14 -9.48
N CYS A 253 48.50 -38.24 -10.03
CA CYS A 253 47.75 -37.17 -10.65
C CYS A 253 46.49 -36.91 -9.84
N VAL A 254 46.51 -35.85 -9.05
CA VAL A 254 45.41 -35.51 -8.16
C VAL A 254 44.06 -35.38 -8.87
N TRP A 255 44.01 -34.88 -10.11
CA TRP A 255 42.74 -34.65 -10.82
C TRP A 255 42.35 -35.72 -11.83
N CYS A 256 43.07 -36.85 -11.90
CA CYS A 256 42.74 -37.95 -12.82
C CYS A 256 42.26 -39.20 -12.04
N PRO A 257 41.34 -40.00 -12.61
CA PRO A 257 40.96 -41.27 -12.01
C PRO A 257 42.17 -42.21 -11.93
N GLU A 258 42.39 -42.80 -10.76
CA GLU A 258 43.49 -43.74 -10.52
C GLU A 258 42.98 -45.07 -9.95
N SER A 259 42.39 -45.02 -8.75
CA SER A 259 41.65 -46.12 -8.13
C SER A 259 40.93 -45.59 -6.89
N ALA A 260 39.92 -46.29 -6.41
CA ALA A 260 39.20 -45.86 -5.22
C ALA A 260 40.07 -45.82 -3.95
N THR A 261 41.04 -46.73 -3.82
CA THR A 261 41.97 -46.73 -2.69
C THR A 261 42.92 -45.54 -2.72
N ILE A 262 43.39 -45.15 -3.91
CA ILE A 262 44.23 -43.96 -4.07
C ILE A 262 43.37 -42.71 -3.84
N ALA A 263 42.15 -42.66 -4.36
CA ALA A 263 41.24 -41.54 -4.12
C ALA A 263 40.98 -41.33 -2.63
N TRP A 264 40.69 -42.41 -1.90
CA TRP A 264 40.54 -42.40 -0.45
C TRP A 264 41.78 -41.84 0.26
N HIS A 265 42.94 -42.47 0.03
CA HIS A 265 44.14 -42.21 0.82
C HIS A 265 44.79 -40.87 0.45
N GLN A 266 45.01 -40.65 -0.84
CA GLN A 266 45.64 -39.43 -1.34
C GLN A 266 44.69 -38.24 -1.36
N GLY A 267 43.37 -38.44 -1.54
CA GLY A 267 42.38 -37.37 -1.47
C GLY A 267 42.24 -36.82 -0.06
N PHE A 268 42.18 -37.68 0.96
CA PHE A 268 42.25 -37.24 2.36
C PHE A 268 43.53 -36.48 2.66
N ALA A 269 44.68 -37.04 2.27
CA ALA A 269 45.96 -36.42 2.57
C ALA A 269 46.12 -35.06 1.88
N ALA A 270 45.61 -34.95 0.64
CA ALA A 270 45.55 -33.71 -0.12
C ALA A 270 44.67 -32.66 0.58
N TRP A 271 43.46 -33.04 0.99
CA TRP A 271 42.56 -32.18 1.77
C TRP A 271 43.22 -31.69 3.05
N ALA A 272 43.69 -32.62 3.90
CA ALA A 272 44.31 -32.28 5.18
C ALA A 272 45.53 -31.37 5.00
N ALA A 273 46.35 -31.60 3.98
CA ALA A 273 47.47 -30.73 3.66
C ALA A 273 47.05 -29.32 3.27
N SER A 274 45.99 -29.18 2.46
CA SER A 274 45.41 -27.89 2.09
C SER A 274 44.93 -27.12 3.32
N GLN A 275 44.23 -27.80 4.25
CA GLN A 275 43.75 -27.20 5.50
C GLN A 275 44.92 -26.74 6.40
N ILE A 276 45.89 -27.64 6.64
CA ILE A 276 47.07 -27.35 7.46
C ILE A 276 47.86 -26.14 6.94
N VAL A 277 48.13 -26.11 5.64
CA VAL A 277 48.93 -25.04 5.03
C VAL A 277 48.13 -23.74 4.87
N GLY A 278 46.82 -23.82 4.65
CA GLY A 278 45.94 -22.66 4.58
C GLY A 278 45.91 -21.83 5.87
N GLU A 279 46.10 -22.47 7.02
CA GLU A 279 46.18 -21.79 8.31
C GLU A 279 47.54 -21.09 8.56
N PHE A 280 48.56 -21.28 7.72
CA PHE A 280 49.90 -20.80 8.06
C PHE A 280 49.99 -19.28 8.19
N GLU A 281 49.35 -18.54 7.29
CA GLU A 281 49.38 -17.07 7.32
C GLU A 281 48.57 -16.53 8.49
N THR A 282 47.36 -17.04 8.71
CA THR A 282 46.46 -16.55 9.76
C THR A 282 46.96 -16.90 11.16
N ARG A 283 47.62 -18.05 11.30
CA ARG A 283 48.04 -18.58 12.59
C ARG A 283 49.48 -18.24 12.97
N TYR A 284 50.39 -18.32 12.01
CA TYR A 284 51.82 -18.15 12.25
C TYR A 284 52.38 -16.88 11.58
N GLY A 285 51.55 -16.10 10.88
CA GLY A 285 52.01 -14.93 10.13
C GLY A 285 52.90 -15.27 8.93
N ASP A 286 52.93 -16.54 8.52
CA ASP A 286 53.81 -17.07 7.50
C ASP A 286 53.02 -17.36 6.22
N VAL A 287 53.24 -16.57 5.17
CA VAL A 287 52.64 -16.86 3.85
C VAL A 287 53.33 -18.13 3.30
N PRO A 288 52.61 -19.21 2.96
CA PRO A 288 53.23 -20.39 2.36
C PRO A 288 53.84 -20.08 0.98
N ILE A 289 54.86 -20.83 0.59
CA ILE A 289 55.49 -20.72 -0.74
C ILE A 289 54.66 -21.48 -1.77
N SER A 290 54.12 -22.63 -1.38
CA SER A 290 53.26 -23.48 -2.19
C SER A 290 52.05 -23.93 -1.38
N HIS A 291 50.89 -23.37 -1.73
CA HIS A 291 49.59 -23.77 -1.23
C HIS A 291 48.76 -24.37 -2.37
N GLU A 292 48.49 -25.67 -2.32
CA GLU A 292 47.54 -26.31 -3.23
C GLU A 292 46.18 -26.35 -2.54
N THR A 293 45.17 -25.75 -3.17
CA THR A 293 43.79 -25.76 -2.70
C THR A 293 42.94 -26.68 -3.56
N TYR A 294 41.88 -27.23 -2.96
CA TYR A 294 40.95 -28.16 -3.62
C TYR A 294 39.55 -27.56 -3.84
N GLU A 295 39.40 -26.26 -3.57
CA GLU A 295 38.20 -25.43 -3.80
C GLU A 295 37.68 -25.42 -5.25
N HIS A 296 38.55 -25.75 -6.21
CA HIS A 296 38.21 -25.67 -7.62
C HIS A 296 38.54 -26.96 -8.35
N HIS A 297 37.53 -27.53 -8.99
CA HIS A 297 37.70 -28.71 -9.84
C HIS A 297 38.63 -28.37 -11.00
N GLN A 298 39.71 -29.13 -11.12
CA GLN A 298 40.56 -29.07 -12.32
C GLN A 298 40.28 -30.29 -13.18
N GLY A 299 40.34 -30.13 -14.51
CA GLY A 299 40.11 -31.24 -15.43
C GLY A 299 41.30 -32.21 -15.52
N CYS A 300 41.01 -33.48 -15.81
CA CYS A 300 42.03 -34.44 -16.23
C CYS A 300 42.31 -34.30 -17.74
N ALA A 301 43.58 -34.26 -18.15
CA ALA A 301 43.94 -34.03 -19.55
C ALA A 301 43.66 -35.22 -20.50
N SER A 302 43.43 -36.43 -19.98
CA SER A 302 43.37 -37.67 -20.77
C SER A 302 42.07 -38.48 -20.68
N THR A 303 41.23 -38.26 -19.66
CA THR A 303 40.00 -39.03 -19.40
C THR A 303 38.95 -38.19 -18.66
N SER A 304 37.69 -38.63 -18.65
CA SER A 304 36.68 -38.09 -17.73
C SER A 304 37.01 -38.48 -16.30
N GLN A 305 36.78 -37.57 -15.35
CA GLN A 305 36.91 -37.87 -13.93
C GLN A 305 35.84 -38.87 -13.49
N ASP A 306 36.21 -39.74 -12.56
CA ASP A 306 35.30 -40.69 -11.90
C ASP A 306 35.18 -40.27 -10.42
N GLN A 307 33.95 -40.13 -9.95
CA GLN A 307 33.64 -39.69 -8.58
C GLN A 307 34.30 -40.58 -7.52
N TRP A 308 34.50 -41.88 -7.77
CA TRP A 308 35.02 -42.81 -6.78
C TRP A 308 36.53 -43.02 -6.87
N GLU A 309 37.14 -42.71 -8.01
CA GLU A 309 38.55 -43.02 -8.29
C GLU A 309 39.46 -41.78 -8.42
N THR A 310 38.91 -40.57 -8.35
CA THR A 310 39.67 -39.32 -8.52
C THR A 310 39.99 -38.67 -7.16
N PRO A 311 41.27 -38.63 -6.73
CA PRO A 311 41.67 -38.10 -5.42
C PRO A 311 41.30 -36.64 -5.20
N GLY A 312 41.42 -35.81 -6.23
CA GLY A 312 41.14 -34.39 -6.18
C GLY A 312 39.66 -34.07 -6.06
N LEU A 313 38.77 -34.91 -6.64
CA LEU A 313 37.33 -34.79 -6.40
C LEU A 313 37.00 -35.15 -4.95
N PHE A 314 37.68 -36.15 -4.39
CA PHE A 314 37.51 -36.50 -2.97
C PHE A 314 38.07 -35.44 -2.03
N ALA A 315 39.21 -34.83 -2.36
CA ALA A 315 39.75 -33.71 -1.61
C ALA A 315 38.80 -32.48 -1.67
N ALA A 316 38.22 -32.20 -2.84
CA ALA A 316 37.26 -31.10 -3.04
C ALA A 316 35.99 -31.28 -2.21
N VAL A 317 35.37 -32.47 -2.22
CA VAL A 317 34.17 -32.69 -1.40
C VAL A 317 34.47 -32.64 0.11
N LEU A 318 35.66 -33.08 0.54
CA LEU A 318 36.07 -32.92 1.94
C LEU A 318 36.32 -31.46 2.30
N THR A 319 36.86 -30.66 1.37
CA THR A 319 37.04 -29.22 1.50
C THR A 319 35.68 -28.56 1.77
N ASP A 320 34.71 -28.73 0.86
CA ASP A 320 33.36 -28.17 0.99
C ASP A 320 32.60 -28.64 2.25
N ILE A 321 32.88 -29.85 2.74
CA ILE A 321 32.29 -30.29 4.03
C ILE A 321 32.86 -29.47 5.20
N SER A 322 34.13 -29.10 5.13
CA SER A 322 34.89 -28.52 6.24
C SER A 322 34.91 -26.99 6.30
N ASP A 323 34.69 -26.31 5.19
CA ASP A 323 34.90 -24.86 5.04
C ASP A 323 33.57 -24.07 5.12
N SER A 324 33.41 -23.00 4.34
CA SER A 324 32.24 -22.13 4.39
C SER A 324 31.24 -22.44 3.29
N ARG A 325 29.95 -22.44 3.65
CA ARG A 325 28.86 -22.70 2.70
C ARG A 325 28.93 -21.81 1.45
N ASN A 326 28.70 -22.43 0.30
CA ASN A 326 28.33 -21.79 -0.97
C ASN A 326 29.42 -20.88 -1.55
N GLU A 327 30.69 -21.25 -1.38
CA GLU A 327 31.85 -20.44 -1.73
C GLU A 327 32.57 -20.76 -3.05
N HIS A 328 31.92 -21.53 -3.96
CA HIS A 328 32.19 -21.78 -5.41
C HIS A 328 32.67 -23.22 -5.75
N SER A 329 32.17 -23.90 -6.80
CA SER A 329 32.58 -23.78 -8.21
C SER A 329 31.54 -24.35 -9.21
N ALA A 330 31.51 -23.82 -10.44
CA ALA A 330 30.39 -23.92 -11.39
C ALA A 330 30.26 -25.22 -12.22
N THR A 331 30.74 -26.38 -11.76
CA THR A 331 30.69 -27.61 -12.57
C THR A 331 29.29 -28.22 -12.64
N THR A 332 28.47 -28.06 -11.60
CA THR A 332 27.04 -28.42 -11.61
C THR A 332 26.17 -27.26 -11.11
N PRO A 333 25.76 -26.31 -11.97
CA PRO A 333 25.02 -25.10 -11.56
C PRO A 333 23.65 -25.35 -10.90
N ALA A 334 23.23 -26.62 -10.74
CA ALA A 334 21.99 -27.03 -10.11
C ALA A 334 22.13 -27.39 -8.62
N PHE A 335 23.34 -27.62 -8.11
CA PHE A 335 23.59 -28.07 -6.72
C PHE A 335 24.54 -27.13 -6.00
N TRP A 336 24.33 -26.97 -4.69
CA TRP A 336 25.05 -26.01 -3.87
C TRP A 336 25.84 -26.76 -2.82
N ASP A 337 26.99 -26.21 -2.48
CA ASP A 337 27.65 -26.55 -1.24
C ASP A 337 26.80 -26.04 -0.05
N ALA A 338 26.30 -26.98 0.75
CA ALA A 338 25.31 -26.77 1.80
C ALA A 338 25.84 -27.09 3.20
N LEU A 339 26.96 -27.81 3.30
CA LEU A 339 27.58 -28.25 4.53
C LEU A 339 28.79 -27.36 4.86
N ALA A 340 29.11 -27.19 6.14
CA ALA A 340 30.17 -26.32 6.63
C ALA A 340 30.38 -26.62 8.12
N VAL A 341 31.02 -27.75 8.42
CA VAL A 341 31.03 -28.33 9.78
C VAL A 341 32.42 -28.41 10.39
N GLY A 342 33.42 -27.84 9.73
CA GLY A 342 34.81 -27.93 10.17
C GLY A 342 35.46 -29.28 9.83
N PRO A 343 36.76 -29.41 10.09
CA PRO A 343 37.52 -30.64 9.83
C PRO A 343 37.21 -31.77 10.81
N GLU A 344 36.67 -31.51 12.01
CA GLU A 344 36.52 -32.51 13.07
C GLU A 344 35.59 -33.68 12.71
N PRO A 345 34.40 -33.47 12.11
CA PRO A 345 33.55 -34.58 11.65
C PRO A 345 34.21 -35.46 10.60
N ILE A 346 35.03 -34.87 9.72
CA ILE A 346 35.79 -35.64 8.73
C ILE A 346 36.81 -36.52 9.46
N LEU A 347 37.61 -35.93 10.36
CA LEU A 347 38.62 -36.67 11.12
C LEU A 347 38.01 -37.78 11.99
N GLU A 348 36.80 -37.58 12.53
CA GLU A 348 36.04 -38.61 13.26
C GLU A 348 35.78 -39.85 12.40
N VAL A 349 35.28 -39.63 11.18
CA VAL A 349 34.97 -40.71 10.22
C VAL A 349 36.25 -41.46 9.83
N PHE A 350 37.35 -40.75 9.58
CA PHE A 350 38.64 -41.38 9.24
C PHE A 350 39.31 -42.12 10.41
N ALA A 351 39.04 -41.73 11.65
CA ALA A 351 39.62 -42.35 12.85
C ALA A 351 38.81 -43.56 13.39
N SER A 352 37.55 -43.70 12.98
CA SER A 352 36.60 -44.64 13.62
C SER A 352 36.57 -46.05 13.02
N THR A 353 36.95 -46.25 11.75
CA THR A 353 36.88 -47.58 11.10
C THR A 353 37.97 -47.82 10.04
N VAL A 354 38.13 -49.08 9.60
CA VAL A 354 39.04 -49.44 8.51
C VAL A 354 38.32 -49.25 7.18
N MET A 355 38.65 -48.19 6.47
CA MET A 355 38.07 -47.86 5.17
C MET A 355 39.16 -47.65 4.12
N ASN A 356 38.83 -47.91 2.85
CA ASN A 356 39.75 -47.79 1.72
C ASN A 356 39.06 -47.35 0.43
N HIS A 357 37.91 -46.68 0.54
CA HIS A 357 37.08 -46.26 -0.59
C HIS A 357 36.24 -45.02 -0.22
N PRO A 358 36.14 -43.98 -1.07
CA PRO A 358 35.36 -42.77 -0.77
C PRO A 358 33.89 -43.02 -0.40
N VAL A 359 33.19 -43.95 -1.07
CA VAL A 359 31.83 -44.38 -0.67
C VAL A 359 31.68 -44.77 0.80
N HIS A 360 32.71 -45.35 1.42
CA HIS A 360 32.65 -45.71 2.84
C HIS A 360 32.62 -44.46 3.72
N PHE A 361 33.34 -43.39 3.35
CA PHE A 361 33.27 -42.11 4.06
C PHE A 361 31.83 -41.60 4.10
N PHE A 362 31.15 -41.52 2.96
CA PHE A 362 29.78 -41.01 2.92
C PHE A 362 28.82 -41.89 3.73
N ASN A 363 28.91 -43.21 3.61
CA ASN A 363 28.05 -44.12 4.38
C ASN A 363 28.25 -43.95 5.90
N GLU A 364 29.49 -43.87 6.34
CA GLU A 364 29.82 -43.76 7.77
C GLU A 364 29.56 -42.35 8.30
N PHE A 365 29.77 -41.31 7.49
CA PHE A 365 29.37 -39.94 7.81
C PHE A 365 27.85 -39.83 8.00
N LYS A 366 27.05 -40.45 7.12
CA LYS A 366 25.59 -40.50 7.28
C LYS A 366 25.15 -41.20 8.56
N VAL A 367 25.90 -42.22 9.01
CA VAL A 367 25.61 -42.94 10.27
C VAL A 367 26.05 -42.13 11.49
N ALA A 368 27.22 -41.49 11.44
CA ALA A 368 27.78 -40.71 12.54
C ALA A 368 27.04 -39.37 12.73
N HIS A 369 26.63 -38.75 11.63
CA HIS A 369 26.00 -37.42 11.58
C HIS A 369 24.71 -37.44 10.73
N PRO A 370 23.68 -38.19 11.16
CA PRO A 370 22.41 -38.25 10.42
C PRO A 370 21.71 -36.89 10.32
N GLU A 371 21.99 -35.96 11.23
CA GLU A 371 21.49 -34.58 11.20
C GLU A 371 21.96 -33.77 9.98
N TRP A 372 23.00 -34.22 9.30
CA TRP A 372 23.58 -33.55 8.13
C TRP A 372 23.38 -34.34 6.84
N CYS A 373 22.52 -35.38 6.79
CA CYS A 373 22.43 -36.20 5.59
C CYS A 373 22.02 -35.39 4.35
N SER A 374 21.10 -34.43 4.52
CA SER A 374 20.61 -33.57 3.44
C SER A 374 21.72 -32.66 2.89
N GLU A 375 22.34 -31.88 3.77
CA GLU A 375 23.42 -30.99 3.40
C GLU A 375 24.62 -31.75 2.82
N LEU A 376 24.92 -32.94 3.34
CA LEU A 376 25.94 -33.82 2.77
C LEU A 376 25.59 -34.28 1.36
N ALA A 377 24.33 -34.64 1.08
CA ALA A 377 23.89 -35.07 -0.25
C ALA A 377 24.03 -33.95 -1.28
N LEU A 378 23.68 -32.71 -0.90
CA LEU A 378 23.85 -31.51 -1.72
C LEU A 378 25.32 -31.17 -1.96
N THR A 379 26.15 -31.11 -0.91
CA THR A 379 27.59 -30.83 -1.04
C THR A 379 28.30 -31.93 -1.85
N ALA A 380 27.92 -33.19 -1.67
CA ALA A 380 28.44 -34.31 -2.48
C ALA A 380 28.03 -34.15 -3.96
N ARG A 381 26.77 -33.82 -4.24
CA ARG A 381 26.26 -33.57 -5.60
C ARG A 381 26.96 -32.40 -6.28
N HIS A 382 27.21 -31.32 -5.54
CA HIS A 382 28.00 -30.18 -6.01
C HIS A 382 29.37 -30.64 -6.54
N ASN A 383 30.01 -31.58 -5.83
CA ASN A 383 31.29 -32.19 -6.18
C ASN A 383 31.23 -33.34 -7.19
N GLY A 384 30.06 -33.60 -7.78
CA GLY A 384 29.86 -34.65 -8.78
C GLY A 384 29.64 -36.05 -8.19
N TYR A 385 29.44 -36.17 -6.88
CA TYR A 385 29.12 -37.43 -6.22
C TYR A 385 27.61 -37.75 -6.25
N VAL A 386 27.32 -39.05 -6.38
CA VAL A 386 26.00 -39.67 -6.30
C VAL A 386 25.92 -40.50 -5.03
N ILE A 387 25.46 -39.87 -3.94
CA ILE A 387 25.30 -40.55 -2.65
C ILE A 387 23.84 -40.75 -2.25
N ASP A 388 22.92 -40.16 -3.02
CA ASP A 388 21.47 -40.28 -2.87
C ASP A 388 20.86 -40.45 -4.27
N ASP A 389 20.26 -41.61 -4.51
CA ASP A 389 19.57 -41.98 -5.75
C ASP A 389 18.11 -42.44 -5.50
N THR A 390 17.63 -42.30 -4.26
CA THR A 390 16.26 -42.65 -3.91
C THR A 390 15.37 -41.43 -4.13
N PRO A 391 14.24 -41.54 -4.86
CA PRO A 391 13.27 -40.46 -4.92
C PRO A 391 12.41 -40.40 -3.64
N PRO A 392 11.94 -39.21 -3.22
CA PRO A 392 11.04 -39.08 -2.08
C PRO A 392 9.76 -39.89 -2.25
N ALA A 393 9.05 -40.14 -1.16
CA ALA A 393 7.71 -40.74 -1.23
C ALA A 393 6.73 -39.90 -2.09
N VAL A 394 5.58 -40.49 -2.43
CA VAL A 394 4.51 -39.75 -3.12
C VAL A 394 4.02 -38.65 -2.19
N VAL A 395 3.77 -37.46 -2.73
CA VAL A 395 3.12 -36.36 -1.99
C VAL A 395 1.81 -36.87 -1.40
N ASP A 396 1.48 -36.42 -0.20
CA ASP A 396 0.23 -36.77 0.49
C ASP A 396 -0.47 -35.49 0.95
N ASP A 397 -1.76 -35.62 1.27
CA ASP A 397 -2.64 -34.53 1.71
C ASP A 397 -2.70 -33.32 0.75
N LEU A 398 -2.61 -33.53 -0.58
CA LEU A 398 -2.82 -32.42 -1.51
C LEU A 398 -4.28 -31.93 -1.42
N VAL A 399 -4.46 -30.69 -0.98
CA VAL A 399 -5.77 -30.06 -0.82
C VAL A 399 -5.78 -28.66 -1.43
N SER A 400 -6.97 -28.20 -1.82
CA SER A 400 -7.20 -26.77 -2.08
C SER A 400 -7.79 -26.11 -0.84
N THR A 401 -7.22 -24.99 -0.44
CA THR A 401 -7.69 -24.19 0.71
C THR A 401 -8.60 -23.04 0.30
N SER A 402 -8.57 -22.63 -0.97
CA SER A 402 -9.44 -21.61 -1.55
C SER A 402 -10.73 -22.20 -2.16
N HIS A 403 -10.65 -23.42 -2.70
CA HIS A 403 -11.76 -24.03 -3.45
C HIS A 403 -12.21 -25.35 -2.83
N THR A 404 -13.52 -25.49 -2.60
CA THR A 404 -14.10 -26.78 -2.23
C THR A 404 -14.29 -27.64 -3.48
N VAL A 405 -13.80 -28.89 -3.46
CA VAL A 405 -13.93 -29.83 -4.58
C VAL A 405 -15.38 -29.98 -5.04
N GLY A 406 -15.62 -29.80 -6.34
CA GLY A 406 -16.95 -29.91 -6.95
C GLY A 406 -17.89 -28.71 -6.73
N VAL A 407 -17.46 -27.66 -6.04
CA VAL A 407 -18.25 -26.43 -5.83
C VAL A 407 -17.76 -25.34 -6.78
N PRO A 408 -18.62 -24.79 -7.66
CA PRO A 408 -18.26 -23.66 -8.53
C PRO A 408 -17.95 -22.39 -7.73
N LEU A 409 -16.81 -21.76 -8.01
CA LEU A 409 -16.41 -20.45 -7.49
C LEU A 409 -15.82 -19.60 -8.61
N SER A 410 -16.07 -18.29 -8.61
CA SER A 410 -15.59 -17.36 -9.65
C SER A 410 -14.12 -16.94 -9.48
N ASP A 411 -13.49 -17.28 -8.35
CA ASP A 411 -12.05 -17.04 -8.14
C ASP A 411 -11.23 -17.88 -9.13
N ALA A 412 -10.51 -17.19 -10.01
CA ALA A 412 -9.73 -17.83 -11.06
C ALA A 412 -8.34 -18.30 -10.59
N THR A 413 -8.00 -18.12 -9.32
CA THR A 413 -6.75 -18.58 -8.72
C THR A 413 -7.01 -19.63 -7.65
N VAL A 414 -6.16 -20.67 -7.59
CA VAL A 414 -6.34 -21.77 -6.65
C VAL A 414 -5.14 -21.86 -5.72
N ASP A 415 -5.38 -21.65 -4.43
CA ASP A 415 -4.46 -21.98 -3.36
C ASP A 415 -4.47 -23.49 -3.06
N LEU A 416 -3.28 -24.09 -3.08
CA LEU A 416 -3.01 -25.49 -2.78
C LEU A 416 -2.05 -25.60 -1.59
N ASP A 417 -2.33 -26.55 -0.71
CA ASP A 417 -1.45 -26.98 0.39
C ASP A 417 -1.25 -28.50 0.33
N TRP A 418 -0.10 -28.98 0.78
CA TRP A 418 0.22 -30.41 0.87
C TRP A 418 1.22 -30.70 2.00
N THR A 419 1.42 -31.98 2.33
CA THR A 419 2.46 -32.42 3.26
C THR A 419 3.72 -32.79 2.49
N ALA A 420 4.89 -32.30 2.94
CA ALA A 420 6.17 -32.68 2.34
C ALA A 420 6.43 -34.20 2.52
N PRO A 421 6.58 -34.98 1.44
CA PRO A 421 6.87 -36.40 1.56
C PRO A 421 8.28 -36.63 2.12
N VAL A 422 8.41 -37.74 2.85
CA VAL A 422 9.66 -38.20 3.45
C VAL A 422 10.58 -38.85 2.41
N ASP A 423 11.88 -38.74 2.59
CA ASP A 423 12.93 -39.48 1.88
C ASP A 423 13.98 -40.00 2.87
N ASP A 424 14.95 -40.76 2.39
CA ASP A 424 16.00 -41.39 3.20
C ASP A 424 17.06 -40.39 3.73
N CYS A 425 17.33 -39.29 3.03
CA CYS A 425 18.26 -38.24 3.46
C CYS A 425 17.71 -36.81 3.44
N GLU A 426 16.62 -36.54 2.71
CA GLU A 426 16.01 -35.21 2.61
C GLU A 426 14.47 -35.28 2.61
N SER A 427 13.73 -34.36 3.23
CA SER A 427 12.33 -34.22 2.80
C SER A 427 12.30 -33.65 1.37
N ALA A 428 11.28 -34.00 0.57
CA ALA A 428 11.14 -33.44 -0.77
C ALA A 428 11.26 -31.91 -0.80
N TRP A 429 12.18 -31.42 -1.64
CA TRP A 429 12.52 -30.00 -1.75
C TRP A 429 11.87 -29.35 -2.97
N GLN A 430 11.63 -30.13 -4.02
CA GLN A 430 11.13 -29.63 -5.31
C GLN A 430 9.79 -30.26 -5.62
N TYR A 431 8.86 -29.46 -6.15
CA TYR A 431 7.55 -29.94 -6.56
C TYR A 431 7.25 -29.51 -7.98
N SER A 432 6.77 -30.45 -8.79
CA SER A 432 6.17 -30.15 -10.08
C SER A 432 4.66 -30.23 -9.97
N ILE A 433 3.98 -29.15 -10.32
CA ILE A 433 2.53 -29.01 -10.25
C ILE A 433 1.99 -28.76 -11.64
N ARG A 434 0.97 -29.53 -12.00
CA ARG A 434 0.25 -29.41 -13.27
C ARG A 434 -1.24 -29.34 -13.00
N TRP A 435 -1.96 -28.61 -13.85
CA TRP A 435 -3.42 -28.70 -13.93
C TRP A 435 -3.91 -29.06 -15.33
N GLY A 436 -5.11 -29.65 -15.41
CA GLY A 436 -5.76 -30.01 -16.66
C GLY A 436 -7.15 -30.61 -16.48
N ALA A 437 -7.86 -30.86 -17.58
CA ALA A 437 -9.23 -31.41 -17.56
C ALA A 437 -9.30 -32.87 -17.05
N SER A 438 -8.15 -33.51 -16.86
CA SER A 438 -8.02 -34.84 -16.26
C SER A 438 -6.67 -34.93 -15.53
N PRO A 439 -6.55 -35.75 -14.46
CA PRO A 439 -5.28 -35.95 -13.76
C PRO A 439 -4.21 -36.53 -14.70
N GLN A 440 -2.98 -36.00 -14.63
CA GLN A 440 -1.85 -36.44 -15.44
C GLN A 440 -0.55 -36.30 -14.65
N LEU A 441 0.44 -37.16 -14.91
CA LEU A 441 1.77 -37.04 -14.31
C LEU A 441 2.40 -35.67 -14.68
N PRO A 442 2.85 -34.87 -13.68
CA PRO A 442 3.62 -33.65 -13.92
C PRO A 442 5.00 -33.92 -14.56
N ASN A 443 5.67 -32.89 -15.08
CA ASN A 443 6.97 -33.02 -15.75
C ASN A 443 8.14 -32.94 -14.75
N THR A 444 9.40 -33.12 -15.17
CA THR A 444 10.59 -33.10 -14.27
C THR A 444 11.14 -31.68 -14.11
N ILE A 445 10.26 -30.69 -14.07
CA ILE A 445 10.59 -29.27 -13.92
C ILE A 445 9.83 -28.77 -12.70
N ALA A 446 10.53 -28.17 -11.74
CA ALA A 446 9.91 -27.71 -10.52
C ALA A 446 9.26 -26.33 -10.70
N GLU A 447 7.99 -26.21 -10.35
CA GLU A 447 7.27 -24.95 -10.19
C GLU A 447 7.45 -24.37 -8.77
N VAL A 448 7.69 -25.24 -7.77
CA VAL A 448 7.82 -24.86 -6.36
C VAL A 448 9.08 -25.49 -5.76
N ARG A 449 9.80 -24.71 -4.94
CA ARG A 449 11.02 -25.16 -4.24
C ARG A 449 10.98 -24.69 -2.79
N GLY A 450 11.27 -25.58 -1.84
CA GLY A 450 11.36 -25.27 -0.41
C GLY A 450 10.05 -24.79 0.25
N ALA A 451 8.89 -25.05 -0.36
CA ALA A 451 7.58 -24.65 0.14
C ALA A 451 6.54 -25.76 -0.07
N THR A 452 5.56 -25.82 0.84
CA THR A 452 4.44 -26.78 0.83
C THR A 452 3.10 -26.11 0.55
N ARG A 453 3.14 -24.89 -0.01
CA ARG A 453 1.99 -24.11 -0.45
C ARG A 453 2.25 -23.53 -1.83
N TRP A 454 1.21 -23.41 -2.64
CA TRP A 454 1.31 -22.76 -3.95
C TRP A 454 -0.02 -22.19 -4.39
N THR A 455 0.02 -20.99 -4.95
CA THR A 455 -1.12 -20.32 -5.57
C THR A 455 -0.92 -20.35 -7.08
N THR A 456 -1.93 -20.80 -7.82
CA THR A 456 -1.87 -20.82 -9.28
C THR A 456 -1.86 -19.41 -9.87
N GLY A 457 -1.45 -19.28 -11.14
CA GLY A 457 -1.89 -18.14 -11.94
C GLY A 457 -3.40 -18.20 -12.24
N VAL A 458 -3.91 -17.21 -12.98
CA VAL A 458 -5.31 -17.18 -13.43
C VAL A 458 -5.61 -18.34 -14.36
N ILE A 459 -6.66 -19.11 -14.05
CA ILE A 459 -7.12 -20.28 -14.79
C ILE A 459 -8.51 -19.97 -15.37
N PRO A 460 -8.78 -20.30 -16.65
CA PRO A 460 -10.07 -20.03 -17.26
C PRO A 460 -11.22 -20.84 -16.64
N PRO A 461 -12.48 -20.38 -16.77
CA PRO A 461 -13.65 -21.12 -16.32
C PRO A 461 -13.69 -22.56 -16.84
N GLY A 462 -14.01 -23.50 -15.97
CA GLY A 462 -13.97 -24.93 -16.29
C GLY A 462 -13.82 -25.83 -15.07
N SER A 463 -13.63 -27.13 -15.34
CA SER A 463 -13.41 -28.15 -14.33
C SER A 463 -11.98 -28.68 -14.45
N TRP A 464 -11.21 -28.55 -13.38
CA TRP A 464 -9.75 -28.74 -13.39
C TRP A 464 -9.30 -29.70 -12.30
N TYR A 465 -8.35 -30.57 -12.63
CA TYR A 465 -7.62 -31.40 -11.68
C TYR A 465 -6.21 -30.85 -11.54
N PHE A 466 -5.74 -30.71 -10.31
CA PHE A 466 -4.37 -30.35 -9.97
C PHE A 466 -3.63 -31.60 -9.54
N THR A 467 -2.45 -31.81 -10.10
CA THR A 467 -1.59 -32.95 -9.84
C THR A 467 -0.22 -32.48 -9.41
N ILE A 468 0.35 -33.12 -8.39
CA ILE A 468 1.66 -32.76 -7.83
C ILE A 468 2.56 -33.98 -7.73
N ARG A 469 3.85 -33.79 -8.00
CA ARG A 469 4.88 -34.77 -7.66
C ARG A 469 6.09 -34.10 -7.06
N ALA A 470 6.80 -34.86 -6.23
CA ALA A 470 7.97 -34.41 -5.50
C ALA A 470 9.28 -34.88 -6.16
N ALA A 471 10.34 -34.11 -5.91
CA ALA A 471 11.72 -34.53 -5.97
C ALA A 471 12.47 -34.03 -4.73
N ASP A 472 13.52 -34.73 -4.35
CA ASP A 472 14.48 -34.29 -3.34
C ASP A 472 15.28 -33.06 -3.85
N ALA A 473 16.21 -32.54 -3.05
CA ALA A 473 17.06 -31.44 -3.49
C ALA A 473 18.14 -31.92 -4.48
N THR A 474 18.41 -33.24 -4.57
CA THR A 474 19.37 -33.84 -5.50
C THR A 474 18.83 -34.17 -6.90
N GLY A 475 17.52 -34.01 -7.13
CA GLY A 475 16.86 -34.14 -8.43
C GLY A 475 16.21 -35.50 -8.72
N ASN A 476 16.05 -36.37 -7.72
CA ASN A 476 15.38 -37.65 -7.82
C ASN A 476 13.86 -37.48 -7.82
N TRP A 477 13.25 -37.44 -9.02
CA TRP A 477 11.81 -37.27 -9.19
C TRP A 477 11.02 -38.55 -8.92
N ASN A 478 9.97 -38.46 -8.10
CA ASN A 478 9.03 -39.56 -7.94
C ASN A 478 8.27 -39.85 -9.26
N GLY A 479 8.14 -41.13 -9.60
CA GLY A 479 7.43 -41.61 -10.80
C GLY A 479 5.90 -41.58 -10.71
N SER A 480 5.36 -41.28 -9.53
CA SER A 480 3.94 -41.15 -9.20
C SER A 480 3.60 -39.72 -8.76
N TYR A 481 2.32 -39.43 -8.56
CA TYR A 481 1.81 -38.11 -8.21
C TYR A 481 0.55 -38.23 -7.35
N ASP A 482 0.23 -37.16 -6.62
CA ASP A 482 -1.06 -36.98 -5.95
C ASP A 482 -1.95 -36.00 -6.73
N THR A 483 -3.26 -36.01 -6.46
CA THR A 483 -4.25 -35.23 -7.21
C THR A 483 -5.34 -34.67 -6.32
N VAL A 484 -5.69 -33.39 -6.54
CA VAL A 484 -6.92 -32.79 -6.03
C VAL A 484 -7.81 -32.31 -7.18
N GLY A 485 -9.10 -32.58 -7.09
CA GLY A 485 -10.10 -32.12 -8.04
C GLY A 485 -11.27 -33.08 -8.23
N PRO A 486 -12.28 -32.70 -9.03
CA PRO A 486 -12.28 -31.49 -9.85
C PRO A 486 -12.53 -30.21 -9.03
N ILE A 487 -11.70 -29.19 -9.24
CA ILE A 487 -11.96 -27.80 -8.84
C ILE A 487 -12.76 -27.14 -9.96
N ILE A 488 -13.86 -26.46 -9.62
CA ILE A 488 -14.74 -25.82 -10.60
C ILE A 488 -14.54 -24.31 -10.53
N ILE A 489 -13.95 -23.74 -11.58
CA ILE A 489 -13.83 -22.29 -11.75
C ILE A 489 -15.02 -21.83 -12.60
N GLY A 490 -15.84 -20.96 -12.02
CA GLY A 490 -16.97 -20.31 -12.67
C GLY A 490 -16.54 -19.16 -13.57
N GLU A 491 -17.49 -18.58 -14.29
CA GLU A 491 -17.24 -17.31 -14.99
C GLU A 491 -16.87 -16.22 -13.96
N PRO A 492 -15.89 -15.34 -14.26
CA PRO A 492 -15.55 -14.24 -13.38
C PRO A 492 -16.77 -13.34 -13.18
N ILE A 493 -17.01 -12.93 -11.93
CA ILE A 493 -18.03 -11.95 -11.58
C ILE A 493 -17.27 -10.66 -11.26
N PRO A 494 -17.34 -9.64 -12.12
CA PRO A 494 -16.65 -8.37 -11.89
C PRO A 494 -16.99 -7.75 -10.53
N ALA A 495 -16.20 -6.76 -10.10
CA ALA A 495 -16.57 -5.91 -8.95
C ALA A 495 -17.93 -5.24 -9.21
N ASN A 496 -18.68 -4.88 -8.16
CA ASN A 496 -19.95 -4.15 -8.30
C ASN A 496 -20.21 -3.25 -7.08
N LEU A 497 -20.07 -1.94 -7.23
CA LEU A 497 -20.10 -0.91 -6.19
C LEU A 497 -21.50 -0.33 -5.97
N ALA A 498 -22.35 -1.06 -5.28
CA ALA A 498 -23.65 -0.55 -4.87
C ALA A 498 -23.60 0.24 -3.55
N HIS A 499 -24.63 1.06 -3.31
CA HIS A 499 -24.93 1.54 -1.95
C HIS A 499 -25.54 0.41 -1.12
N VAL A 500 -25.00 0.16 0.08
CA VAL A 500 -25.36 -1.00 0.92
C VAL A 500 -25.97 -0.60 2.26
N SER A 501 -27.04 -1.29 2.67
CA SER A 501 -27.70 -0.98 3.93
C SER A 501 -26.85 -1.35 5.15
N GLN A 502 -26.65 -0.41 6.05
CA GLN A 502 -25.91 -0.62 7.30
C GLN A 502 -26.82 -0.58 8.53
N THR A 503 -26.49 -1.38 9.54
CA THR A 503 -27.24 -1.40 10.81
C THR A 503 -27.07 -0.07 11.54
N GLY A 504 -28.17 0.54 11.97
CA GLY A 504 -28.17 1.83 12.69
C GLY A 504 -28.15 3.05 11.77
N TRP A 505 -28.25 2.86 10.45
CA TRP A 505 -28.41 3.94 9.48
C TRP A 505 -29.87 4.14 9.12
N THR A 506 -30.30 5.39 9.00
CA THR A 506 -31.67 5.72 8.58
C THR A 506 -31.85 5.62 7.06
N SER A 507 -30.78 5.87 6.31
CA SER A 507 -30.76 5.94 4.85
C SER A 507 -29.34 5.65 4.36
N LEU A 508 -29.20 5.17 3.11
CA LEU A 508 -27.89 4.84 2.51
C LEU A 508 -27.00 6.06 2.34
N VAL A 509 -27.61 7.21 2.03
CA VAL A 509 -26.99 8.54 2.06
C VAL A 509 -27.80 9.42 3.00
N THR A 510 -27.17 9.95 4.05
CA THR A 510 -27.85 10.68 5.12
C THR A 510 -27.20 12.04 5.39
N PRO A 511 -27.85 13.16 5.04
CA PRO A 511 -27.45 14.50 5.48
C PRO A 511 -27.77 14.70 6.97
N ARG A 512 -26.97 15.52 7.66
CA ARG A 512 -27.08 15.82 9.09
C ARG A 512 -26.65 17.25 9.41
N GLU A 513 -27.14 17.78 10.52
CA GLU A 513 -26.81 19.11 11.04
C GLU A 513 -25.49 19.17 11.83
N ASN A 514 -24.84 18.02 12.08
CA ASN A 514 -23.58 17.92 12.80
C ASN A 514 -22.75 16.70 12.37
N GLY A 515 -21.44 16.75 12.61
CA GLY A 515 -20.48 15.68 12.33
C GLY A 515 -20.32 14.67 13.48
N SER A 516 -21.43 14.18 14.06
CA SER A 516 -21.39 13.26 15.22
C SER A 516 -21.72 11.79 14.89
N ALA A 517 -21.82 11.42 13.61
CA ALA A 517 -22.18 10.08 13.17
C ALA A 517 -21.08 9.06 13.51
N SER A 518 -21.46 7.80 13.70
CA SER A 518 -20.53 6.68 13.85
C SER A 518 -20.98 5.50 12.98
N PRO A 519 -20.12 4.50 12.68
CA PRO A 519 -20.45 3.43 11.75
C PRO A 519 -21.75 2.66 12.07
N GLY A 520 -22.14 2.57 13.35
CA GLY A 520 -23.38 1.92 13.78
C GLY A 520 -24.51 2.86 14.22
N ASN A 521 -24.39 4.18 13.99
CA ASN A 521 -25.38 5.16 14.44
C ASN A 521 -25.39 6.40 13.54
N VAL A 522 -26.24 6.36 12.52
CA VAL A 522 -26.52 7.47 11.59
C VAL A 522 -28.05 7.71 11.56
N PRO A 523 -28.60 8.32 12.63
CA PRO A 523 -30.04 8.51 12.76
C PRO A 523 -30.56 9.65 11.87
N LEU A 524 -31.89 9.68 11.68
CA LEU A 524 -32.59 10.76 11.00
C LEU A 524 -32.23 12.11 11.65
N PRO A 525 -31.79 13.13 10.89
CA PRO A 525 -31.60 14.46 11.44
C PRO A 525 -32.90 15.00 12.04
N ALA A 526 -32.79 15.84 13.08
CA ALA A 526 -33.96 16.53 13.63
C ALA A 526 -34.42 17.68 12.72
N SER A 527 -33.45 18.34 12.07
CA SER A 527 -33.65 19.47 11.17
C SER A 527 -32.45 19.57 10.23
N LEU A 528 -32.64 20.16 9.06
CA LEU A 528 -31.55 20.55 8.17
C LEU A 528 -31.69 22.06 7.89
N THR A 529 -30.62 22.83 8.10
CA THR A 529 -30.67 24.28 7.95
C THR A 529 -30.22 24.67 6.54
N GLY A 530 -31.12 25.29 5.77
CA GLY A 530 -30.83 25.80 4.44
C GLY A 530 -29.92 27.03 4.45
N ASP A 531 -29.33 27.34 3.30
CA ASP A 531 -28.59 28.58 2.99
C ASP A 531 -27.37 28.85 3.91
N THR A 532 -26.93 27.84 4.65
CA THR A 532 -25.81 27.90 5.59
C THR A 532 -24.87 26.72 5.39
N LYS A 533 -23.55 26.94 5.48
CA LYS A 533 -22.52 25.87 5.43
C LYS A 533 -22.58 25.01 6.70
N SER A 534 -23.57 24.13 6.79
CA SER A 534 -23.92 23.38 8.01
C SER A 534 -24.35 21.93 7.76
N THR A 535 -24.44 21.50 6.51
CA THR A 535 -24.88 20.14 6.17
C THR A 535 -23.68 19.20 6.16
N TRP A 536 -23.59 18.35 7.16
CA TRP A 536 -22.71 17.18 7.15
C TRP A 536 -23.38 16.04 6.40
N TRP A 537 -22.62 15.14 5.81
CA TRP A 537 -23.18 14.02 5.07
C TRP A 537 -22.44 12.72 5.36
N ASN A 538 -23.16 11.63 5.14
CA ASN A 538 -22.72 10.27 5.41
C ASN A 538 -23.24 9.39 4.28
N ALA A 539 -22.46 8.41 3.85
CA ALA A 539 -22.83 7.50 2.78
C ALA A 539 -22.15 6.14 2.93
N THR A 540 -22.73 5.13 2.30
CA THR A 540 -22.30 3.73 2.36
C THR A 540 -21.94 3.25 0.96
N VAL A 541 -20.85 2.51 0.84
CA VAL A 541 -20.42 1.89 -0.42
C VAL A 541 -20.09 0.45 -0.12
N GLY A 542 -20.53 -0.50 -0.94
CA GLY A 542 -20.20 -1.91 -0.79
C GLY A 542 -19.87 -2.56 -2.11
N ASN A 543 -18.84 -3.40 -2.13
CA ASN A 543 -18.54 -4.23 -3.28
C ASN A 543 -19.37 -5.51 -3.22
N THR A 544 -20.50 -5.50 -3.90
CA THR A 544 -21.44 -6.62 -4.04
C THR A 544 -21.03 -7.64 -5.12
N GLY A 545 -19.97 -7.34 -5.89
CA GLY A 545 -19.39 -8.19 -6.91
C GLY A 545 -18.48 -9.30 -6.36
N GLY A 546 -17.99 -10.16 -7.27
CA GLY A 546 -17.14 -11.30 -6.91
C GLY A 546 -15.65 -11.01 -6.86
N ASP A 547 -15.21 -9.95 -7.56
CA ASP A 547 -13.81 -9.54 -7.64
C ASP A 547 -13.54 -8.27 -6.80
N PRO A 548 -12.30 -8.09 -6.29
CA PRO A 548 -11.89 -6.81 -5.70
C PRO A 548 -11.90 -5.69 -6.74
N THR A 549 -12.15 -4.44 -6.32
CA THR A 549 -12.12 -3.28 -7.23
C THR A 549 -10.73 -3.05 -7.86
N GLY A 550 -9.67 -3.59 -7.26
CA GLY A 550 -8.28 -3.55 -7.75
C GLY A 550 -7.60 -2.18 -7.56
N THR A 551 -8.37 -1.11 -7.46
CA THR A 551 -7.94 0.26 -7.15
C THR A 551 -8.94 0.93 -6.20
N GLY A 552 -8.50 1.97 -5.50
CA GLY A 552 -9.41 2.90 -4.86
C GLY A 552 -10.14 3.78 -5.88
N THR A 553 -11.31 4.29 -5.49
CA THR A 553 -12.13 5.18 -6.31
C THR A 553 -12.71 6.35 -5.49
N GLY A 554 -13.47 7.25 -6.12
CA GLY A 554 -14.13 8.38 -5.49
C GLY A 554 -15.63 8.15 -5.24
N LEU A 555 -16.12 8.73 -4.15
CA LEU A 555 -17.53 8.89 -3.85
C LEU A 555 -17.88 10.38 -3.92
N TRP A 556 -18.95 10.75 -4.62
CA TRP A 556 -19.32 12.16 -4.82
C TRP A 556 -20.75 12.44 -4.37
N VAL A 557 -20.99 13.42 -3.49
CA VAL A 557 -22.37 13.84 -3.12
C VAL A 557 -22.95 14.91 -4.03
N GLN A 558 -24.24 14.80 -4.31
CA GLN A 558 -24.98 15.68 -5.20
C GLN A 558 -26.28 16.15 -4.56
N ALA A 559 -26.71 17.36 -4.93
CA ALA A 559 -28.07 17.84 -4.68
C ALA A 559 -28.73 18.14 -6.03
N ASP A 560 -29.95 17.63 -6.21
CA ASP A 560 -30.77 17.78 -7.42
C ASP A 560 -30.02 17.34 -8.69
N GLY A 561 -29.24 16.26 -8.60
CA GLY A 561 -28.45 15.72 -9.72
C GLY A 561 -27.26 16.60 -10.13
N ILE A 562 -26.95 17.66 -9.36
CA ILE A 562 -25.77 18.50 -9.57
C ILE A 562 -24.79 18.24 -8.43
N GLY A 563 -23.55 17.90 -8.78
CA GLY A 563 -22.46 17.80 -7.82
C GLY A 563 -22.07 19.16 -7.27
N PHE A 564 -21.68 19.21 -5.99
CA PHE A 564 -21.13 20.40 -5.35
C PHE A 564 -19.72 20.70 -5.86
N TYR A 565 -19.55 21.02 -7.13
CA TYR A 565 -18.23 21.28 -7.70
C TYR A 565 -17.72 22.66 -7.25
N ASN A 566 -16.80 22.68 -6.28
CA ASN A 566 -15.93 23.83 -6.04
C ASN A 566 -14.51 23.50 -6.54
N PRO A 567 -14.07 24.05 -7.69
CA PRO A 567 -12.72 23.80 -8.20
C PRO A 567 -11.60 24.30 -7.29
N PHE A 568 -11.93 25.07 -6.23
CA PHE A 568 -10.98 25.64 -5.28
C PHE A 568 -11.01 24.97 -3.89
N ASP A 569 -11.93 24.05 -3.61
CA ASP A 569 -12.04 23.34 -2.33
C ASP A 569 -12.59 21.90 -2.51
N PRO A 570 -11.73 20.94 -2.90
CA PRO A 570 -12.16 19.57 -3.27
C PRO A 570 -12.49 18.66 -2.06
N VAL A 571 -12.41 19.14 -0.81
CA VAL A 571 -12.42 18.24 0.36
C VAL A 571 -13.82 17.98 0.93
N ASP A 572 -14.76 18.90 0.75
CA ASP A 572 -16.03 18.86 1.51
C ASP A 572 -17.16 18.03 0.86
N HIS A 573 -17.01 17.64 -0.41
CA HIS A 573 -18.09 17.04 -1.23
C HIS A 573 -17.74 15.68 -1.86
N ALA A 574 -16.56 15.15 -1.56
CA ALA A 574 -16.13 13.84 -2.04
C ALA A 574 -15.41 13.05 -0.96
N ALA A 575 -15.43 11.73 -1.08
CA ALA A 575 -14.67 10.81 -0.24
C ALA A 575 -13.78 9.91 -1.11
N SER A 576 -12.60 9.55 -0.61
CA SER A 576 -11.77 8.50 -1.21
C SER A 576 -12.18 7.13 -0.68
N VAL A 577 -12.74 6.29 -1.55
CA VAL A 577 -13.06 4.90 -1.26
C VAL A 577 -11.81 4.05 -1.50
N PRO A 578 -11.34 3.26 -0.52
CA PRO A 578 -10.19 2.38 -0.72
C PRO A 578 -10.51 1.22 -1.68
N ASN A 579 -9.50 0.44 -2.06
CA ASN A 579 -9.74 -0.83 -2.75
C ASN A 579 -10.63 -1.73 -1.87
N LEU A 580 -11.78 -2.14 -2.38
CA LEU A 580 -12.72 -3.00 -1.68
C LEU A 580 -12.60 -4.42 -2.20
N VAL A 581 -12.28 -5.36 -1.31
CA VAL A 581 -12.39 -6.80 -1.62
C VAL A 581 -13.85 -7.19 -1.81
N ALA A 582 -14.10 -8.35 -2.42
CA ALA A 582 -15.46 -8.86 -2.60
C ALA A 582 -16.22 -8.90 -1.27
N SER A 583 -17.47 -8.44 -1.27
CA SER A 583 -18.35 -8.32 -0.10
C SER A 583 -17.87 -7.39 1.02
N ALA A 584 -16.90 -6.49 0.76
CA ALA A 584 -16.48 -5.48 1.72
C ALA A 584 -17.27 -4.17 1.57
N ASP A 585 -17.53 -3.54 2.71
CA ASP A 585 -18.23 -2.26 2.82
C ASP A 585 -17.29 -1.15 3.28
N TYR A 586 -17.64 0.09 2.95
CA TYR A 586 -16.98 1.32 3.37
C TYR A 586 -17.99 2.38 3.75
N GLU A 587 -17.80 3.01 4.91
CA GLU A 587 -18.62 4.12 5.37
C GLU A 587 -17.89 5.46 5.28
N ALA A 588 -18.41 6.37 4.46
CA ALA A 588 -18.05 7.77 4.50
C ALA A 588 -18.86 8.46 5.61
N LEU A 589 -18.20 8.96 6.65
CA LEU A 589 -18.84 9.52 7.83
C LEU A 589 -18.41 10.96 8.09
N ASN A 590 -19.38 11.80 8.46
CA ASN A 590 -19.16 13.18 8.89
C ASN A 590 -18.33 14.01 7.90
N LEU A 591 -18.63 13.90 6.60
CA LEU A 591 -18.01 14.74 5.59
C LEU A 591 -18.78 16.05 5.42
N GLY A 592 -18.10 17.09 4.93
CA GLY A 592 -18.60 18.48 4.90
C GLY A 592 -18.03 19.34 6.05
N PRO A 593 -18.74 20.41 6.47
CA PRO A 593 -20.10 20.76 6.10
C PRO A 593 -20.19 21.44 4.72
N ILE A 594 -21.27 21.19 3.99
CA ILE A 594 -21.61 21.86 2.72
C ILE A 594 -22.80 22.81 2.89
N THR A 595 -22.97 23.72 1.93
CA THR A 595 -24.14 24.61 1.85
C THR A 595 -25.15 24.00 0.88
N VAL A 596 -26.37 23.76 1.37
CA VAL A 596 -27.53 23.38 0.57
C VAL A 596 -28.57 24.49 0.76
N ARG A 597 -29.25 24.88 -0.31
CA ARG A 597 -30.32 25.89 -0.24
C ARG A 597 -31.50 25.36 0.57
N GLY A 598 -32.31 26.27 1.12
CA GLY A 598 -33.59 25.90 1.70
C GLY A 598 -34.52 25.30 0.65
N GLY A 599 -35.48 24.46 1.07
CA GLY A 599 -36.43 23.81 0.18
C GLY A 599 -36.26 22.29 0.11
N ARG A 600 -36.92 21.66 -0.87
CA ARG A 600 -36.87 20.21 -1.10
C ARG A 600 -35.81 19.92 -2.15
N HIS A 601 -34.88 19.04 -1.80
CA HIS A 601 -33.82 18.63 -2.69
C HIS A 601 -33.68 17.11 -2.71
N THR A 602 -33.32 16.57 -3.87
CA THR A 602 -32.88 15.18 -3.99
C THR A 602 -31.40 15.11 -3.65
N PHE A 603 -31.08 14.58 -2.46
CA PHE A 603 -29.71 14.46 -1.97
C PHE A 603 -29.25 13.02 -2.16
N GLY A 604 -28.13 12.84 -2.85
CA GLY A 604 -27.63 11.53 -3.22
C GLY A 604 -26.11 11.48 -3.29
N ALA A 605 -25.59 10.28 -3.51
CA ALA A 605 -24.17 10.04 -3.69
C ALA A 605 -23.93 9.10 -4.87
N TYR A 606 -22.82 9.31 -5.56
CA TYR A 606 -22.41 8.58 -6.75
C TYR A 606 -21.08 7.87 -6.46
N ASN A 607 -21.11 6.54 -6.44
CA ASN A 607 -19.95 5.66 -6.31
C ASN A 607 -19.21 5.59 -7.63
N ASP A 608 -17.88 5.60 -7.59
CA ASP A 608 -17.04 5.62 -8.79
C ASP A 608 -17.49 6.62 -9.85
N PHE A 609 -17.78 7.86 -9.44
CA PHE A 609 -18.23 8.91 -10.36
C PHE A 609 -17.26 9.16 -11.53
N THR A 610 -16.00 8.73 -11.39
CA THR A 610 -14.96 8.81 -12.40
C THR A 610 -14.95 7.66 -13.41
N GLY A 611 -15.68 6.56 -13.17
CA GLY A 611 -15.67 5.34 -13.98
C GLY A 611 -14.28 4.68 -14.04
N LEU A 612 -13.57 4.65 -12.91
CA LEU A 612 -12.22 4.07 -12.80
C LEU A 612 -12.24 2.56 -12.59
N VAL A 613 -13.28 2.04 -11.95
CA VAL A 613 -13.49 0.61 -11.68
C VAL A 613 -14.45 0.10 -12.76
N ALA A 614 -14.11 -1.03 -13.38
CA ALA A 614 -15.04 -1.68 -14.31
C ALA A 614 -15.96 -2.61 -13.52
N GLU A 615 -17.26 -2.39 -13.63
CA GLU A 615 -18.26 -3.05 -12.79
C GLU A 615 -19.17 -4.02 -13.57
N ASP A 616 -19.86 -4.92 -12.85
CA ASP A 616 -20.88 -5.81 -13.44
C ASP A 616 -22.16 -5.02 -13.79
N ASP A 617 -22.55 -4.06 -12.94
CA ASP A 617 -23.68 -3.17 -13.17
C ASP A 617 -23.33 -1.69 -12.85
N GLU A 618 -22.92 -0.94 -13.87
CA GLU A 618 -22.63 0.49 -13.76
C GLU A 618 -23.86 1.36 -13.40
N THR A 619 -25.07 0.79 -13.33
CA THR A 619 -26.31 1.54 -13.13
C THR A 619 -26.74 1.66 -11.67
N ASP A 620 -26.16 0.88 -10.76
CA ASP A 620 -26.49 0.91 -9.31
C ASP A 620 -25.53 1.76 -8.46
N ASN A 621 -24.57 2.40 -9.10
CA ASN A 621 -23.59 3.32 -8.51
C ASN A 621 -24.18 4.59 -7.88
N TYR A 622 -25.41 4.97 -8.27
CA TYR A 622 -26.05 6.18 -7.78
C TYR A 622 -27.26 5.87 -6.90
N TRP A 623 -27.31 6.50 -5.72
CA TRP A 623 -28.46 6.46 -4.85
C TRP A 623 -28.84 7.87 -4.37
N GLY A 624 -30.14 8.15 -4.29
CA GLY A 624 -30.67 9.43 -3.81
C GLY A 624 -31.97 9.32 -3.02
N GLN A 625 -32.22 10.31 -2.17
CA GLN A 625 -33.48 10.48 -1.47
C GLN A 625 -33.82 11.96 -1.33
N GLN A 626 -35.10 12.29 -1.22
CA GLN A 626 -35.53 13.67 -1.00
C GLN A 626 -35.51 14.06 0.47
N TRP A 627 -34.92 15.24 0.72
CA TRP A 627 -34.77 15.86 2.02
C TRP A 627 -35.19 17.32 1.96
N ILE A 628 -35.49 17.90 3.12
CA ILE A 628 -35.95 19.28 3.23
C ILE A 628 -35.02 20.06 4.14
N TRP A 629 -34.47 21.13 3.58
CA TRP A 629 -33.72 22.14 4.31
C TRP A 629 -34.67 23.30 4.65
N SER A 630 -34.54 23.84 5.85
CA SER A 630 -35.36 24.96 6.31
C SER A 630 -35.25 26.13 5.32
N PRO A 631 -36.38 26.65 4.80
CA PRO A 631 -36.37 27.76 3.85
C PRO A 631 -35.76 29.04 4.40
N MET A 632 -35.23 29.88 3.52
CA MET A 632 -34.86 31.24 3.88
C MET A 632 -36.10 32.06 4.20
N GLN A 633 -36.12 32.73 5.36
CA GLN A 633 -37.21 33.62 5.73
C GLN A 633 -37.08 34.99 5.06
N LEU A 634 -38.11 35.40 4.32
CA LEU A 634 -38.23 36.74 3.75
C LEU A 634 -38.63 37.75 4.82
N ALA A 635 -38.07 38.96 4.74
CA ALA A 635 -38.55 40.08 5.52
C ALA A 635 -39.88 40.58 4.95
N VAL A 636 -40.74 41.14 5.80
CA VAL A 636 -42.00 41.78 5.36
C VAL A 636 -41.68 42.93 4.42
N GLU A 637 -42.34 42.97 3.25
CA GLU A 637 -42.03 43.88 2.13
C GLU A 637 -40.59 43.76 1.59
N GLY A 638 -39.86 42.72 1.99
CA GLY A 638 -38.49 42.48 1.60
C GLY A 638 -38.39 41.68 0.30
N SER A 639 -37.41 42.07 -0.52
CA SER A 639 -37.02 41.35 -1.72
C SER A 639 -35.64 40.69 -1.58
N THR A 640 -35.41 39.58 -2.29
CA THR A 640 -34.10 38.91 -2.37
C THR A 640 -33.92 38.31 -3.76
N SER A 641 -32.72 38.51 -4.34
CA SER A 641 -32.32 37.84 -5.58
C SER A 641 -31.58 36.53 -5.30
N ARG A 642 -31.92 35.48 -6.05
CA ARG A 642 -31.36 34.12 -5.92
C ARG A 642 -31.00 33.55 -7.29
N PHE A 643 -30.06 32.61 -7.33
CA PHE A 643 -29.82 31.81 -8.54
C PHE A 643 -30.99 30.86 -8.78
N GLY A 644 -31.28 30.53 -10.04
CA GLY A 644 -32.27 29.52 -10.39
C GLY A 644 -31.99 28.19 -9.67
N PRO A 645 -33.02 27.45 -9.22
CA PRO A 645 -32.82 26.08 -8.81
C PRO A 645 -32.33 25.22 -9.98
N PRO A 646 -31.64 24.10 -9.71
CA PRO A 646 -31.42 23.05 -10.70
C PRO A 646 -32.74 22.51 -11.27
N ALA A 647 -32.64 21.60 -12.25
CA ALA A 647 -33.79 20.95 -12.83
C ALA A 647 -34.69 20.35 -11.74
N ARG A 648 -36.00 20.62 -11.81
CA ARG A 648 -36.97 20.18 -10.81
C ARG A 648 -37.04 18.66 -10.62
N THR A 649 -36.52 17.89 -11.58
CA THR A 649 -36.42 16.42 -11.57
C THR A 649 -34.98 15.90 -11.44
N GLY A 650 -34.02 16.77 -11.15
CA GLY A 650 -32.62 16.40 -11.02
C GLY A 650 -32.38 15.38 -9.89
N GLY A 651 -31.56 14.36 -10.14
CA GLY A 651 -31.25 13.30 -9.16
C GLY A 651 -32.33 12.22 -8.99
N TRP A 652 -33.43 12.27 -9.75
CA TRP A 652 -34.53 11.30 -9.60
C TRP A 652 -34.15 9.87 -10.02
N ASN A 653 -33.13 9.70 -10.86
CA ASN A 653 -32.76 8.39 -11.41
C ASN A 653 -32.31 7.36 -10.34
N GLY A 654 -31.87 7.82 -9.16
CA GLY A 654 -31.51 6.96 -8.02
C GLY A 654 -32.48 7.04 -6.84
N SER A 655 -33.64 7.68 -7.01
CA SER A 655 -34.59 7.91 -5.91
C SER A 655 -35.52 6.72 -5.67
N VAL A 656 -35.62 6.29 -4.41
CA VAL A 656 -36.36 5.07 -4.01
C VAL A 656 -37.69 5.33 -3.27
N SER A 657 -38.15 6.58 -3.19
CA SER A 657 -39.37 6.96 -2.45
C SER A 657 -40.38 7.72 -3.32
N THR A 658 -41.55 8.06 -2.77
CA THR A 658 -42.49 8.98 -3.42
C THR A 658 -41.80 10.33 -3.63
N ILE A 659 -41.50 10.64 -4.87
CA ILE A 659 -40.79 11.86 -5.29
C ILE A 659 -41.75 13.01 -5.62
N TRP A 660 -41.34 14.22 -5.25
CA TRP A 660 -41.99 15.50 -5.57
C TRP A 660 -40.97 16.42 -6.25
N PHE A 661 -41.38 17.50 -6.90
CA PHE A 661 -40.41 18.40 -7.53
C PHE A 661 -39.41 18.97 -6.52
N ASN A 662 -38.13 18.97 -6.89
CA ASN A 662 -37.10 19.72 -6.18
C ASN A 662 -37.40 21.21 -6.34
N SER A 663 -37.19 21.99 -5.29
CA SER A 663 -37.54 23.40 -5.26
C SER A 663 -36.60 24.18 -4.35
N ASP A 664 -36.21 25.37 -4.78
CA ASP A 664 -35.62 26.37 -3.88
C ASP A 664 -36.72 26.95 -2.99
N GLY A 665 -36.53 26.91 -1.69
CA GLY A 665 -37.53 27.24 -0.69
C GLY A 665 -37.25 28.58 -0.03
N VAL A 666 -38.26 29.45 -0.05
CA VAL A 666 -38.36 30.62 0.85
C VAL A 666 -39.60 30.49 1.72
N ASN A 667 -39.66 31.22 2.84
CA ASN A 667 -40.87 31.32 3.64
C ASN A 667 -41.18 32.76 4.01
N PHE A 668 -42.45 33.02 4.32
CA PHE A 668 -42.90 34.30 4.85
C PHE A 668 -43.65 34.07 6.17
N PRO A 669 -43.33 34.85 7.22
CA PRO A 669 -43.90 34.62 8.53
C PRO A 669 -45.36 35.02 8.64
N ALA A 670 -46.02 34.45 9.65
CA ALA A 670 -47.16 35.09 10.28
C ALA A 670 -46.82 36.56 10.65
N THR A 671 -47.53 37.54 10.08
CA THR A 671 -47.36 38.96 10.44
C THR A 671 -48.19 39.31 11.68
N GLY A 672 -47.84 40.43 12.34
CA GLY A 672 -48.52 40.89 13.56
C GLY A 672 -49.95 41.37 13.33
N THR A 673 -50.71 41.52 14.42
CA THR A 673 -52.05 42.14 14.42
C THR A 673 -51.92 43.59 13.97
N GLY A 674 -52.50 43.95 12.81
CA GLY A 674 -52.46 45.30 12.23
C GLY A 674 -51.87 45.39 10.83
N ALA A 675 -51.27 44.31 10.30
CA ALA A 675 -51.04 44.15 8.87
C ALA A 675 -52.31 43.59 8.21
N GLY A 676 -52.53 43.89 6.92
CA GLY A 676 -53.65 43.34 6.15
C GLY A 676 -53.67 41.80 6.13
N TRP A 677 -54.83 41.23 5.84
CA TRP A 677 -55.10 39.79 5.82
C TRP A 677 -54.43 39.06 4.66
N TRP A 678 -54.07 39.76 3.58
CA TRP A 678 -53.57 39.14 2.36
C TRP A 678 -52.06 39.25 2.27
N ASN A 679 -51.44 38.15 1.86
CA ASN A 679 -50.00 38.04 1.66
C ASN A 679 -49.74 37.36 0.32
N ALA A 680 -48.68 37.77 -0.36
CA ALA A 680 -48.18 37.09 -1.54
C ALA A 680 -46.66 36.90 -1.47
N VAL A 681 -46.19 35.83 -2.10
CA VAL A 681 -44.79 35.75 -2.55
C VAL A 681 -44.80 35.90 -4.05
N THR A 682 -44.14 36.95 -4.52
CA THR A 682 -43.94 37.24 -5.94
C THR A 682 -42.60 36.68 -6.41
N LEU A 683 -42.53 36.33 -7.69
CA LEU A 683 -41.40 35.72 -8.36
C LEU A 683 -41.27 36.32 -9.76
N VAL A 684 -40.10 36.90 -10.06
CA VAL A 684 -39.78 37.43 -11.39
C VAL A 684 -38.40 36.93 -11.81
N ALA A 685 -38.29 36.40 -13.02
CA ALA A 685 -37.00 36.04 -13.59
C ALA A 685 -36.24 37.29 -14.07
N ASN A 686 -34.93 37.36 -13.82
CA ASN A 686 -34.10 38.47 -14.32
C ASN A 686 -33.75 38.32 -15.81
N ALA A 687 -33.87 37.11 -16.36
CA ALA A 687 -33.73 36.82 -17.78
C ALA A 687 -35.12 36.54 -18.37
N ARG A 688 -35.45 37.20 -19.49
CA ARG A 688 -36.80 37.15 -20.10
C ARG A 688 -37.21 35.77 -20.62
N ASP A 689 -36.23 34.91 -20.91
CA ASP A 689 -36.42 33.54 -21.39
C ASP A 689 -36.40 32.50 -20.25
N ALA A 690 -36.03 32.90 -19.04
CA ALA A 690 -36.04 32.03 -17.88
C ALA A 690 -37.45 31.90 -17.30
N ASP A 691 -37.87 30.67 -17.03
CA ASP A 691 -39.20 30.35 -16.55
C ASP A 691 -39.11 29.64 -15.20
N PHE A 692 -39.67 30.28 -14.18
CA PHE A 692 -39.69 29.78 -12.82
C PHE A 692 -41.11 29.83 -12.27
N ASP A 693 -41.62 28.71 -11.77
CA ASP A 693 -42.96 28.64 -11.20
C ASP A 693 -42.91 28.76 -9.67
N ALA A 694 -43.96 29.30 -9.08
CA ALA A 694 -44.12 29.40 -7.62
C ALA A 694 -45.19 28.44 -7.09
N ARG A 695 -44.90 27.76 -5.98
CA ARG A 695 -45.82 26.85 -5.29
C ARG A 695 -45.93 27.18 -3.82
N LEU A 696 -47.15 27.28 -3.31
CA LEU A 696 -47.39 27.51 -1.89
C LEU A 696 -47.55 26.19 -1.13
N HIS A 697 -46.92 26.09 0.02
CA HIS A 697 -46.95 24.92 0.89
C HIS A 697 -47.16 25.32 2.34
N VAL A 698 -47.81 24.43 3.10
CA VAL A 698 -47.77 24.50 4.57
C VAL A 698 -46.31 24.44 5.03
N ALA A 699 -45.95 25.26 6.02
CA ALA A 699 -44.58 25.32 6.52
C ALA A 699 -44.02 23.96 6.93
N SER A 700 -42.81 23.68 6.46
CA SER A 700 -42.03 22.49 6.77
C SER A 700 -41.72 22.39 8.27
N THR A 701 -41.80 21.18 8.82
CA THR A 701 -41.59 20.92 10.26
C THR A 701 -40.38 20.04 10.56
N GLY A 702 -39.70 19.55 9.52
CA GLY A 702 -38.58 18.63 9.65
C GLY A 702 -38.05 18.20 8.29
N PRO A 703 -36.99 17.37 8.27
CA PRO A 703 -36.19 17.13 7.07
C PRO A 703 -36.84 16.20 6.04
N THR A 704 -38.06 15.71 6.32
CA THR A 704 -38.82 14.80 5.45
C THR A 704 -40.27 15.26 5.22
N ASN A 705 -40.68 16.42 5.76
CA ASN A 705 -42.05 16.95 5.67
C ASN A 705 -42.11 18.42 5.21
N GLY A 706 -42.84 18.70 4.12
CA GLY A 706 -42.96 20.00 3.45
C GLY A 706 -42.78 19.89 1.94
N PHE A 707 -43.12 20.92 1.15
CA PHE A 707 -42.87 20.96 -0.31
C PHE A 707 -43.35 19.74 -1.12
N ALA A 708 -44.41 19.07 -0.65
CA ALA A 708 -45.01 17.93 -1.35
C ALA A 708 -46.20 18.42 -2.17
N SER A 709 -47.43 18.11 -1.75
CA SER A 709 -48.62 18.74 -2.30
C SER A 709 -48.61 20.25 -2.00
N ASN A 710 -48.90 21.05 -3.02
CA ASN A 710 -49.06 22.50 -2.91
C ASN A 710 -50.53 22.88 -2.63
N VAL A 711 -50.74 24.03 -2.00
CA VAL A 711 -52.06 24.64 -1.72
C VAL A 711 -52.32 25.90 -2.54
N GLY A 712 -51.35 26.30 -3.36
CA GLY A 712 -51.42 27.36 -4.36
C GLY A 712 -50.32 27.15 -5.40
N PHE A 713 -50.54 27.58 -6.63
CA PHE A 713 -49.59 27.42 -7.73
C PHE A 713 -49.76 28.52 -8.76
N SER A 714 -48.64 29.08 -9.20
CA SER A 714 -48.54 29.94 -10.38
C SER A 714 -47.48 29.35 -11.28
N GLY A 715 -47.85 29.06 -12.52
CA GLY A 715 -46.94 28.61 -13.57
C GLY A 715 -47.21 29.36 -14.85
N ARG A 716 -47.06 30.68 -14.77
CA ARG A 716 -47.24 31.58 -15.92
C ARG A 716 -46.00 31.49 -16.81
N PRO A 717 -46.12 31.78 -18.11
CA PRO A 717 -44.97 31.68 -19.01
C PRO A 717 -43.83 32.63 -18.64
N ALA A 718 -42.62 32.32 -19.10
CA ALA A 718 -41.45 33.20 -19.03
C ALA A 718 -41.78 34.67 -19.37
N ASP A 719 -41.08 35.61 -18.72
CA ASP A 719 -41.30 37.06 -18.79
C ASP A 719 -42.64 37.53 -18.14
N CYS A 720 -43.39 36.65 -17.48
CA CYS A 720 -44.53 37.01 -16.63
C CYS A 720 -44.15 37.04 -15.14
N LEU A 721 -44.97 37.74 -14.35
CA LEU A 721 -44.91 37.66 -12.89
C LEU A 721 -45.59 36.38 -12.39
N ASP A 722 -44.90 35.58 -11.58
CA ASP A 722 -45.51 34.50 -10.82
C ASP A 722 -45.76 34.93 -9.38
N ALA A 723 -46.89 34.51 -8.81
CA ALA A 723 -47.15 34.77 -7.40
C ALA A 723 -48.06 33.72 -6.78
N VAL A 724 -47.86 33.49 -5.48
CA VAL A 724 -48.74 32.66 -4.66
C VAL A 724 -49.27 33.45 -3.48
N PHE A 725 -50.55 33.24 -3.16
CA PHE A 725 -51.32 34.05 -2.23
C PHE A 725 -51.79 33.27 -1.01
N ALA A 726 -51.87 33.96 0.13
CA ALA A 726 -52.52 33.47 1.33
C ALA A 726 -53.42 34.56 1.94
N ASN A 727 -54.72 34.26 2.05
CA ASN A 727 -55.67 35.03 2.84
C ASN A 727 -55.69 34.48 4.26
N ARG A 728 -55.10 35.21 5.20
CA ARG A 728 -54.96 34.78 6.59
C ARG A 728 -56.21 34.93 7.41
N ASN A 729 -57.18 35.70 6.94
CA ASN A 729 -58.50 35.74 7.56
C ASN A 729 -59.19 34.37 7.43
N MET A 730 -58.99 33.70 6.28
CA MET A 730 -59.61 32.41 5.98
C MET A 730 -58.70 31.21 6.27
N ALA A 731 -57.43 31.26 5.88
CA ALA A 731 -56.46 30.18 6.07
C ALA A 731 -55.80 30.18 7.46
N GLY A 732 -56.03 31.22 8.27
CA GLY A 732 -55.41 31.42 9.57
C GLY A 732 -54.03 32.09 9.50
N ASN A 733 -53.63 32.72 10.60
CA ASN A 733 -52.34 33.42 10.71
C ASN A 733 -51.18 32.44 10.96
N SER A 734 -50.56 31.94 9.90
CA SER A 734 -49.45 30.97 9.94
C SER A 734 -48.29 31.39 9.04
N THR A 735 -47.11 30.80 9.27
CA THR A 735 -45.99 30.82 8.32
C THR A 735 -46.31 29.89 7.14
N TRP A 736 -45.92 30.31 5.95
CA TRP A 736 -46.06 29.52 4.72
C TRP A 736 -44.73 29.42 3.98
N ASP A 737 -44.52 28.28 3.35
CA ASP A 737 -43.34 28.02 2.51
C ASP A 737 -43.73 28.22 1.03
N ALA A 738 -42.90 28.93 0.28
CA ALA A 738 -42.99 29.05 -1.17
C ALA A 738 -41.84 28.28 -1.82
N GLY A 739 -42.18 27.27 -2.62
CA GLY A 739 -41.25 26.49 -3.41
C GLY A 739 -41.16 27.04 -4.82
N ILE A 740 -39.97 27.46 -5.22
CA ILE A 740 -39.64 27.93 -6.57
C ILE A 740 -39.07 26.74 -7.34
N ILE A 741 -39.67 26.43 -8.49
CA ILE A 741 -39.19 25.35 -9.36
C ILE A 741 -38.74 25.90 -10.70
N GLN A 742 -37.78 25.20 -11.31
CA GLN A 742 -37.40 25.48 -12.69
C GLN A 742 -38.50 24.93 -13.63
N ALA A 743 -39.18 25.83 -14.35
CA ALA A 743 -40.29 25.48 -15.24
C ALA A 743 -39.78 25.04 -16.62
N ASN A 744 -38.75 25.71 -17.14
CA ASN A 744 -38.02 25.31 -18.35
C ASN A 744 -36.57 24.88 -18.04
N ASP A 745 -36.15 23.72 -18.52
CA ASP A 745 -34.86 23.11 -18.16
C ASP A 745 -33.62 23.93 -18.62
N GLU A 746 -33.80 25.02 -19.36
CA GLU A 746 -32.73 25.90 -19.88
C GLU A 746 -32.33 27.06 -18.92
N ALA A 747 -33.10 27.34 -17.87
CA ALA A 747 -32.90 28.49 -16.97
C ALA A 747 -31.88 28.31 -15.81
N ALA A 748 -31.13 27.19 -15.72
CA ALA A 748 -30.36 26.83 -14.52
C ALA A 748 -29.23 27.83 -14.12
N LEU A 749 -28.86 28.77 -15.01
CA LEU A 749 -27.90 29.83 -14.73
C LEU A 749 -28.53 31.22 -14.56
N ALA A 750 -29.83 31.37 -14.84
CA ALA A 750 -30.54 32.63 -14.63
C ALA A 750 -30.73 32.88 -13.13
N THR A 751 -30.94 34.14 -12.76
CA THR A 751 -31.35 34.52 -11.41
C THR A 751 -32.81 34.96 -11.42
N TYR A 752 -33.45 34.89 -10.26
CA TYR A 752 -34.79 35.40 -10.05
C TYR A 752 -34.82 36.32 -8.83
N GLU A 753 -35.84 37.16 -8.75
CA GLU A 753 -36.17 38.01 -7.62
C GLU A 753 -37.45 37.48 -6.96
N VAL A 754 -37.42 37.31 -5.64
CA VAL A 754 -38.59 36.94 -4.84
C VAL A 754 -38.86 37.98 -3.78
N ARG A 755 -40.13 38.33 -3.59
CA ARG A 755 -40.55 39.32 -2.61
C ARG A 755 -41.80 38.90 -1.86
N HIS A 756 -41.82 39.18 -0.56
CA HIS A 756 -43.03 39.09 0.27
C HIS A 756 -43.81 40.40 0.18
N VAL A 757 -45.08 40.33 -0.22
CA VAL A 757 -46.02 41.47 -0.33
C VAL A 757 -47.18 41.27 0.65
N THR A 758 -47.61 42.34 1.29
CA THR A 758 -48.77 42.36 2.22
C THR A 758 -49.82 43.37 1.77
N SER A 759 -51.10 43.12 2.11
CA SER A 759 -52.17 44.06 1.73
C SER A 759 -52.18 45.36 2.50
N THR A 760 -52.60 46.41 1.80
CA THR A 760 -53.04 47.69 2.35
C THR A 760 -54.56 47.72 2.43
N VAL A 761 -55.12 48.31 3.48
CA VAL A 761 -56.58 48.39 3.69
C VAL A 761 -57.15 49.63 3.01
N GLU A 762 -58.17 49.41 2.17
CA GLU A 762 -58.90 50.42 1.41
C GLU A 762 -60.34 50.57 1.88
N ASP A 763 -60.84 51.79 1.72
CA ASP A 763 -62.22 52.15 2.05
C ASP A 763 -63.09 52.08 0.78
N PHE A 764 -64.25 51.43 0.87
CA PHE A 764 -65.22 51.38 -0.22
C PHE A 764 -65.78 52.78 -0.53
N GLY A 765 -65.92 53.12 -1.81
CA GLY A 765 -66.39 54.42 -2.30
C GLY A 765 -65.37 55.56 -2.19
N VAL A 766 -64.09 55.25 -1.95
CA VAL A 766 -63.01 56.24 -1.82
C VAL A 766 -61.96 56.05 -2.90
N GLU A 767 -61.65 57.13 -3.61
CA GLU A 767 -60.51 57.20 -4.52
C GLU A 767 -59.20 57.38 -3.75
N ARG A 768 -58.19 56.54 -4.02
CA ARG A 768 -56.86 56.64 -3.38
C ARG A 768 -55.72 56.40 -4.38
N MET A 769 -54.61 57.10 -4.18
CA MET A 769 -53.38 57.01 -4.98
C MET A 769 -52.35 56.07 -4.35
N PHE A 770 -51.65 55.32 -5.19
CA PHE A 770 -50.58 54.38 -4.85
C PHE A 770 -49.44 54.45 -5.87
N SER A 771 -48.36 53.76 -5.57
CA SER A 771 -47.18 53.69 -6.43
C SER A 771 -46.61 52.28 -6.46
N LEU A 772 -46.19 51.83 -7.64
CA LEU A 772 -45.25 50.71 -7.80
C LEU A 772 -43.89 51.31 -8.15
N THR A 773 -42.86 51.04 -7.34
CA THR A 773 -41.49 51.48 -7.67
C THR A 773 -40.92 50.64 -8.81
N GLN A 774 -39.74 51.01 -9.34
CA GLN A 774 -39.14 50.36 -10.51
C GLN A 774 -39.04 48.83 -10.42
N PHE A 775 -38.91 48.25 -9.22
CA PHE A 775 -38.80 46.80 -9.02
C PHE A 775 -39.96 46.19 -8.21
N ASP A 776 -41.03 46.96 -7.99
CA ASP A 776 -42.27 46.41 -7.43
C ASP A 776 -43.16 45.93 -8.57
N TYR A 777 -43.55 44.66 -8.55
CA TYR A 777 -44.38 44.06 -9.61
C TYR A 777 -45.84 43.86 -9.20
N MET A 778 -46.14 43.97 -7.90
CA MET A 778 -47.46 43.71 -7.35
C MET A 778 -47.72 44.58 -6.11
N SER A 779 -48.97 45.00 -5.97
CA SER A 779 -49.56 45.50 -4.73
C SER A 779 -50.88 44.78 -4.44
N LEU A 780 -51.18 44.63 -3.15
CA LEU A 780 -52.39 43.99 -2.66
C LEU A 780 -53.25 45.03 -1.95
N HIS A 781 -54.51 45.14 -2.36
CA HIS A 781 -55.46 46.09 -1.79
C HIS A 781 -56.63 45.32 -1.22
N GLU A 782 -56.75 45.34 0.09
CA GLU A 782 -57.82 44.70 0.83
C GLU A 782 -58.97 45.68 1.03
N VAL A 783 -60.18 45.24 0.73
CA VAL A 783 -61.38 46.06 0.90
C VAL A 783 -62.45 45.30 1.66
N TRP A 784 -63.06 45.95 2.64
CA TRP A 784 -64.26 45.44 3.29
C TRP A 784 -65.49 45.87 2.51
N ILE A 785 -66.29 44.91 2.04
CA ILE A 785 -67.58 45.18 1.38
C ILE A 785 -68.70 44.80 2.35
N ASP A 786 -69.53 45.77 2.71
CA ASP A 786 -70.67 45.58 3.60
C ASP A 786 -71.85 44.92 2.87
N ALA A 787 -72.75 44.31 3.64
CA ALA A 787 -73.96 43.69 3.10
C ALA A 787 -74.88 44.67 2.33
N ALA A 788 -74.73 45.98 2.54
CA ALA A 788 -75.48 47.03 1.85
C ALA A 788 -74.93 47.33 0.44
N ASP A 789 -73.66 47.00 0.18
CA ASP A 789 -72.93 47.33 -1.04
C ASP A 789 -72.73 46.11 -1.95
N LEU A 790 -73.47 45.02 -1.69
CA LEU A 790 -73.45 43.81 -2.52
C LEU A 790 -74.17 44.03 -3.85
N GLY A 791 -73.72 43.31 -4.87
CA GLY A 791 -74.22 43.42 -6.23
C GLY A 791 -73.13 43.87 -7.20
N PRO A 792 -73.48 44.54 -8.31
CA PRO A 792 -72.51 45.05 -9.28
C PRO A 792 -71.57 46.09 -8.66
N VAL A 793 -70.28 45.79 -8.63
CA VAL A 793 -69.19 46.65 -8.14
C VAL A 793 -68.18 46.84 -9.26
N SER A 794 -67.73 48.08 -9.43
CA SER A 794 -66.69 48.47 -10.37
C SER A 794 -65.39 48.72 -9.62
N PHE A 795 -64.32 48.07 -10.08
CA PHE A 795 -62.96 48.31 -9.65
C PHE A 795 -62.23 49.02 -10.79
N VAL A 796 -61.92 50.29 -10.59
CA VAL A 796 -61.27 51.14 -11.58
C VAL A 796 -59.85 51.42 -11.14
N VAL A 797 -58.89 51.08 -11.99
CA VAL A 797 -57.47 51.38 -11.78
C VAL A 797 -56.98 52.26 -12.92
N ARG A 798 -56.43 53.42 -12.58
CA ARG A 798 -55.97 54.42 -13.56
C ARG A 798 -54.52 54.80 -13.33
N CYS A 799 -53.67 54.57 -14.32
CA CYS A 799 -52.31 55.09 -14.31
C CYS A 799 -52.29 56.62 -14.46
N LEU A 800 -51.40 57.29 -13.73
CA LEU A 800 -51.20 58.74 -13.79
C LEU A 800 -49.91 59.15 -14.50
N THR A 801 -48.95 58.23 -14.57
CA THR A 801 -47.58 58.50 -15.00
C THR A 801 -47.36 58.23 -16.48
N SER A 802 -47.99 57.21 -17.05
CA SER A 802 -47.98 56.97 -18.49
C SER A 802 -49.35 56.46 -19.01
N GLU A 803 -49.80 57.05 -20.13
CA GLU A 803 -51.09 56.71 -20.77
C GLU A 803 -51.08 55.29 -21.37
N ASP A 804 -49.91 54.66 -21.51
CA ASP A 804 -49.75 53.31 -22.07
C ASP A 804 -49.23 52.28 -21.02
N ALA A 805 -49.28 52.59 -19.72
CA ALA A 805 -48.75 51.68 -18.69
C ALA A 805 -49.55 50.37 -18.62
N PRO A 806 -48.95 49.20 -18.88
CA PRO A 806 -49.66 47.93 -18.83
C PRO A 806 -49.79 47.44 -17.38
N PHE A 807 -50.97 47.63 -16.80
CA PHE A 807 -51.37 47.03 -15.54
C PHE A 807 -52.39 45.92 -15.75
N HIS A 808 -52.36 44.95 -14.86
CA HIS A 808 -53.37 43.92 -14.73
C HIS A 808 -54.01 44.04 -13.36
N VAL A 809 -55.31 43.80 -13.32
CA VAL A 809 -56.10 43.82 -12.09
C VAL A 809 -56.80 42.48 -11.94
N SER A 810 -56.70 41.89 -10.76
CA SER A 810 -57.36 40.62 -10.44
C SER A 810 -58.09 40.72 -9.12
N TRP A 811 -59.27 40.10 -9.06
CA TRP A 811 -60.16 40.13 -7.92
C TRP A 811 -60.22 38.78 -7.21
N LEU A 812 -59.97 38.80 -5.91
CA LEU A 812 -60.04 37.65 -5.01
C LEU A 812 -61.16 37.86 -4.00
N GLU A 813 -62.13 36.94 -4.00
CA GLU A 813 -63.30 36.99 -3.11
C GLU A 813 -62.94 36.70 -1.65
N ASP A 814 -63.81 37.09 -0.72
CA ASP A 814 -63.66 36.92 0.72
C ASP A 814 -63.39 35.48 1.16
N ALA A 815 -64.00 34.51 0.48
CA ALA A 815 -63.89 33.09 0.77
C ALA A 815 -62.58 32.44 0.29
N PHE A 816 -61.74 33.18 -0.47
CA PHE A 816 -60.44 32.69 -0.92
C PHE A 816 -59.56 32.34 0.28
N THR A 817 -58.87 31.20 0.22
CA THR A 817 -57.96 30.74 1.28
C THR A 817 -56.50 30.89 0.86
N THR A 818 -56.10 30.16 -0.17
CA THR A 818 -54.76 30.14 -0.76
C THR A 818 -54.88 29.84 -2.26
N GLY A 819 -53.93 30.29 -3.06
CA GLY A 819 -53.95 30.09 -4.51
C GLY A 819 -52.76 30.72 -5.22
N GLY A 820 -52.81 30.79 -6.54
CA GLY A 820 -51.86 31.51 -7.38
C GLY A 820 -52.52 32.52 -8.30
N MET A 821 -51.79 32.96 -9.32
CA MET A 821 -52.19 34.06 -10.21
C MET A 821 -53.43 33.78 -11.06
N ASP A 822 -53.81 32.52 -11.26
CA ASP A 822 -54.97 32.13 -12.08
C ASP A 822 -56.24 31.86 -11.24
N ASP A 823 -56.16 31.95 -9.90
CA ASP A 823 -57.27 31.64 -8.99
C ASP A 823 -58.16 32.86 -8.69
N TYR A 824 -58.18 33.86 -9.58
CA TYR A 824 -59.04 35.03 -9.46
C TYR A 824 -60.50 34.72 -9.83
N THR A 825 -61.42 35.52 -9.30
CA THR A 825 -62.85 35.47 -9.68
C THR A 825 -63.14 36.35 -10.88
N ALA A 826 -62.45 37.47 -11.01
CA ALA A 826 -62.54 38.36 -12.16
C ALA A 826 -61.18 39.04 -12.40
N THR A 827 -60.87 39.38 -13.65
CA THR A 827 -59.64 40.09 -14.03
C THR A 827 -59.89 41.03 -15.20
N ASP A 828 -59.09 42.08 -15.30
CA ASP A 828 -59.02 42.98 -16.46
C ASP A 828 -57.59 43.54 -16.61
N ALA A 829 -57.31 44.21 -17.72
CA ALA A 829 -56.03 44.87 -17.96
C ALA A 829 -56.24 46.29 -18.48
N SER A 830 -55.24 47.15 -18.28
CA SER A 830 -55.30 48.54 -18.73
C SER A 830 -55.35 48.64 -20.25
N ASP A 831 -56.19 49.55 -20.76
CA ASP A 831 -56.26 49.90 -22.17
C ASP A 831 -55.16 50.89 -22.61
N GLU A 832 -55.23 51.37 -23.86
CA GLU A 832 -54.33 52.39 -24.44
C GLU A 832 -54.41 53.77 -23.74
N THR A 833 -55.24 53.91 -22.70
CA THR A 833 -55.33 55.12 -21.86
C THR A 833 -54.84 54.90 -20.43
N GLY A 834 -54.32 53.70 -20.13
CA GLY A 834 -53.82 53.33 -18.80
C GLY A 834 -54.96 53.06 -17.81
N LEU A 835 -56.18 52.79 -18.32
CA LEU A 835 -57.37 52.52 -17.52
C LEU A 835 -57.71 51.02 -17.57
N ALA A 836 -57.76 50.37 -16.42
CA ALA A 836 -58.36 49.05 -16.27
C ALA A 836 -59.69 49.19 -15.51
N ARG A 837 -60.75 48.55 -15.97
CA ARG A 837 -62.07 48.59 -15.33
C ARG A 837 -62.67 47.19 -15.25
N LEU A 838 -62.63 46.66 -14.04
CA LEU A 838 -63.22 45.37 -13.72
C LEU A 838 -64.61 45.55 -13.11
N ASP A 839 -65.65 45.17 -13.86
CA ASP A 839 -67.03 45.15 -13.36
C ASP A 839 -67.42 43.72 -12.98
N THR A 840 -67.69 43.46 -11.70
CA THR A 840 -68.10 42.12 -11.21
C THR A 840 -69.21 42.22 -10.18
N SER A 841 -69.97 41.14 -10.00
CA SER A 841 -71.03 41.06 -8.99
C SER A 841 -70.52 40.42 -7.70
N VAL A 842 -70.37 41.22 -6.65
CA VAL A 842 -69.96 40.77 -5.32
C VAL A 842 -71.16 40.19 -4.58
N THR A 843 -71.03 38.95 -4.09
CA THR A 843 -72.16 38.19 -3.52
C THR A 843 -72.10 37.97 -2.01
N SER A 844 -70.97 38.27 -1.38
CA SER A 844 -70.70 38.07 0.05
C SER A 844 -70.08 39.31 0.68
N SER A 845 -70.47 39.57 1.93
CA SER A 845 -69.85 40.63 2.74
C SER A 845 -68.63 40.07 3.46
N GLY A 846 -67.51 40.77 3.36
CA GLY A 846 -66.23 40.29 3.88
C GLY A 846 -65.04 41.12 3.41
N TYR A 847 -63.84 40.66 3.79
CA TYR A 847 -62.57 41.21 3.32
C TYR A 847 -62.16 40.54 2.01
N HIS A 848 -62.27 41.28 0.91
CA HIS A 848 -61.86 40.88 -0.41
C HIS A 848 -60.51 41.50 -0.78
N CYS A 849 -59.89 41.08 -1.89
CA CYS A 849 -58.63 41.67 -2.35
C CYS A 849 -58.63 41.98 -3.84
N LEU A 850 -58.28 43.22 -4.16
CA LEU A 850 -57.87 43.64 -5.49
C LEU A 850 -56.34 43.54 -5.58
N VAL A 851 -55.86 42.74 -6.52
CA VAL A 851 -54.46 42.56 -6.86
C VAL A 851 -54.15 43.44 -8.06
N VAL A 852 -53.22 44.38 -7.91
CA VAL A 852 -52.71 45.19 -9.02
C VAL A 852 -51.30 44.71 -9.32
N TYR A 853 -51.03 44.34 -10.57
CA TYR A 853 -49.71 43.83 -10.94
C TYR A 853 -49.32 44.20 -12.38
N ARG A 854 -48.05 43.98 -12.71
CA ARG A 854 -47.49 44.18 -14.04
C ARG A 854 -46.59 43.00 -14.43
N ASP A 855 -46.63 42.63 -15.70
CA ASP A 855 -45.73 41.61 -16.24
C ASP A 855 -44.50 42.25 -16.90
N PRO A 856 -43.29 41.72 -16.68
CA PRO A 856 -42.08 42.16 -17.37
C PRO A 856 -42.17 42.16 -18.92
N LYS A 857 -42.98 41.26 -19.49
CA LYS A 857 -43.21 41.17 -20.94
C LYS A 857 -43.88 42.41 -21.53
N ASP A 858 -44.64 43.17 -20.74
CA ASP A 858 -45.50 44.21 -21.27
C ASP A 858 -44.77 45.56 -21.46
N GLY A 859 -43.57 45.76 -20.89
CA GLY A 859 -42.83 47.00 -21.13
C GLY A 859 -41.72 47.33 -20.14
N ALA A 860 -41.26 48.58 -20.20
CA ALA A 860 -40.24 49.11 -19.28
C ALA A 860 -40.82 49.27 -17.87
N ILE A 861 -40.08 48.80 -16.87
CA ILE A 861 -40.49 48.72 -15.46
C ILE A 861 -40.25 50.03 -14.70
N GLU A 862 -40.55 51.20 -15.26
CA GLU A 862 -40.37 52.48 -14.56
C GLU A 862 -41.27 52.59 -13.32
N ALA A 863 -41.01 53.56 -12.44
CA ALA A 863 -41.90 53.80 -11.30
C ALA A 863 -43.21 54.41 -11.80
N GLU A 864 -44.34 53.84 -11.39
CA GLU A 864 -45.65 54.26 -11.86
C GLU A 864 -46.60 54.56 -10.69
N ASP A 865 -47.28 55.70 -10.78
CA ASP A 865 -48.34 56.09 -9.84
C ASP A 865 -49.69 55.73 -10.47
N TYR A 866 -50.60 55.20 -9.67
CA TYR A 866 -51.95 54.86 -10.10
C TYR A 866 -52.98 55.17 -9.02
N ILE A 867 -54.22 55.32 -9.44
CA ILE A 867 -55.38 55.53 -8.59
C ILE A 867 -56.22 54.26 -8.61
N ILE A 868 -56.77 53.89 -7.45
CA ILE A 868 -57.84 52.90 -7.33
C ILE A 868 -59.12 53.61 -6.89
N GLU A 869 -60.22 53.27 -7.54
CA GLU A 869 -61.59 53.58 -7.14
C GLU A 869 -62.39 52.26 -7.10
N ILE A 870 -63.07 52.02 -5.98
CA ILE A 870 -63.92 50.83 -5.78
C ILE A 870 -65.30 51.35 -5.34
N ASP A 871 -66.30 51.19 -6.19
CA ASP A 871 -67.67 51.66 -5.89
C ASP A 871 -68.71 50.78 -6.59
N VAL A 872 -69.98 50.93 -6.20
CA VAL A 872 -71.12 50.32 -6.88
C VAL A 872 -71.09 50.71 -8.36
N THR A 873 -71.23 49.73 -9.26
CA THR A 873 -71.18 49.98 -10.71
C THR A 873 -72.26 51.00 -11.08
N PRO A 874 -71.93 52.16 -11.67
CA PRO A 874 -72.92 53.16 -12.02
C PRO A 874 -73.82 52.68 -13.18
N PRO A 875 -75.03 53.26 -13.33
CA PRO A 875 -75.88 53.03 -14.50
C PRO A 875 -75.17 53.45 -15.79
N ASP A 876 -75.40 52.73 -16.90
CA ASP A 876 -74.83 53.06 -18.21
C ASP A 876 -75.95 53.44 -19.19
N LEU A 877 -76.09 54.74 -19.44
CA LEU A 877 -77.19 55.33 -20.19
C LEU A 877 -76.79 55.57 -21.65
N VAL A 878 -77.48 54.91 -22.59
CA VAL A 878 -77.22 55.03 -24.03
C VAL A 878 -78.47 55.45 -24.81
N PRO A 879 -78.32 56.21 -25.92
CA PRO A 879 -79.41 56.39 -26.86
C PRO A 879 -79.88 55.04 -27.41
N ASP A 880 -81.18 54.76 -27.31
CA ASP A 880 -81.77 53.49 -27.76
C ASP A 880 -82.67 53.73 -28.97
N GLN A 881 -82.76 52.76 -29.87
CA GLN A 881 -83.75 52.76 -30.96
C GLN A 881 -84.73 51.59 -30.76
N PRO A 882 -85.82 51.79 -29.99
CA PRO A 882 -86.80 50.74 -29.76
C PRO A 882 -87.48 50.29 -31.06
N ALA A 883 -87.93 49.04 -31.09
CA ALA A 883 -88.72 48.53 -32.21
C ALA A 883 -89.92 49.45 -32.53
N GLY A 884 -90.04 49.87 -33.79
CA GLY A 884 -91.07 50.81 -34.23
C GLY A 884 -90.65 52.28 -34.22
N TRP A 885 -89.43 52.61 -33.78
CA TRP A 885 -88.83 53.95 -33.89
C TRP A 885 -87.95 54.08 -35.14
N ALA A 886 -87.99 55.24 -35.79
CA ALA A 886 -87.15 55.52 -36.96
C ALA A 886 -85.68 55.79 -36.62
N ALA A 887 -85.40 56.33 -35.42
CA ALA A 887 -84.08 56.57 -34.87
C ALA A 887 -84.18 56.75 -33.33
N SER A 888 -83.07 56.83 -32.61
CA SER A 888 -83.05 57.08 -31.15
C SER A 888 -83.58 58.46 -30.76
N ILE A 889 -83.49 59.41 -31.69
CA ILE A 889 -84.15 60.70 -31.62
C ILE A 889 -84.93 60.94 -32.91
N VAL A 890 -86.23 61.25 -32.78
CA VAL A 890 -87.11 61.51 -33.93
C VAL A 890 -87.86 62.82 -33.73
N ALA A 891 -87.50 63.83 -34.52
CA ALA A 891 -88.28 65.05 -34.65
C ALA A 891 -89.54 64.77 -35.49
N ARG A 892 -90.70 65.30 -35.09
CA ARG A 892 -91.98 65.13 -35.82
C ARG A 892 -92.76 66.44 -35.91
N GLY A 893 -93.44 66.66 -37.04
CA GLY A 893 -94.37 67.79 -37.21
C GLY A 893 -95.74 67.60 -36.54
N THR A 894 -95.97 66.45 -35.90
CA THR A 894 -97.24 66.04 -35.28
C THR A 894 -96.99 65.42 -33.90
N ASN A 895 -97.89 65.67 -32.94
CA ASN A 895 -97.85 65.07 -31.59
C ASN A 895 -98.62 63.75 -31.55
N ASP A 896 -98.15 62.76 -32.31
CA ASP A 896 -98.83 61.48 -32.48
C ASP A 896 -97.93 60.28 -32.11
N ALA A 897 -96.73 60.55 -31.59
CA ALA A 897 -95.82 59.52 -31.13
C ALA A 897 -96.37 58.79 -29.90
N VAL A 898 -96.23 57.46 -29.89
CA VAL A 898 -96.49 56.62 -28.74
C VAL A 898 -95.28 55.70 -28.53
N PRO A 899 -95.02 55.22 -27.29
CA PRO A 899 -93.78 54.50 -26.97
C PRO A 899 -93.43 53.32 -27.90
N GLY A 900 -94.41 52.64 -28.52
CA GLY A 900 -94.16 51.52 -29.44
C GLY A 900 -94.11 51.87 -30.93
N THR A 901 -94.30 53.13 -31.32
CA THR A 901 -94.33 53.53 -32.75
C THR A 901 -94.01 55.02 -32.91
N VAL A 902 -92.80 55.30 -33.38
CA VAL A 902 -92.32 56.66 -33.67
C VAL A 902 -91.68 56.68 -35.08
N PRO A 903 -92.50 56.71 -36.14
CA PRO A 903 -92.01 56.60 -37.51
C PRO A 903 -91.28 57.87 -37.97
N ASP A 904 -90.66 57.80 -39.13
CA ASP A 904 -89.98 58.93 -39.76
C ASP A 904 -90.99 60.04 -40.12
N PRO A 905 -90.73 61.34 -39.87
CA PRO A 905 -91.64 62.41 -40.27
C PRO A 905 -91.73 62.56 -41.79
N ALA A 906 -92.95 62.74 -42.32
CA ALA A 906 -93.13 63.08 -43.73
C ALA A 906 -92.62 64.49 -44.09
N SER A 907 -92.61 65.42 -43.14
CA SER A 907 -92.08 66.78 -43.28
C SER A 907 -91.84 67.43 -41.92
N LEU A 908 -90.82 68.29 -41.81
CA LEU A 908 -90.55 69.13 -40.65
C LEU A 908 -90.69 70.62 -41.02
N PRO A 909 -91.75 71.31 -40.57
CA PRO A 909 -91.93 72.73 -40.87
C PRO A 909 -90.95 73.60 -40.07
N GLY A 910 -90.04 74.29 -40.76
CA GLY A 910 -89.15 75.27 -40.14
C GLY A 910 -89.89 76.52 -39.63
N TRP A 911 -89.30 77.24 -38.66
CA TRP A 911 -89.84 78.46 -38.07
C TRP A 911 -91.27 78.33 -37.49
N SER A 912 -91.62 77.12 -37.01
CA SER A 912 -92.91 76.82 -36.40
C SER A 912 -92.70 76.13 -35.05
N THR A 913 -93.60 76.38 -34.09
CA THR A 913 -93.62 75.69 -32.79
C THR A 913 -94.31 74.32 -32.86
N SER A 914 -94.28 73.67 -34.04
CA SER A 914 -95.00 72.40 -34.30
C SER A 914 -94.08 71.18 -34.38
N THR A 915 -92.78 71.34 -34.10
CA THR A 915 -91.84 70.24 -34.01
C THR A 915 -91.83 69.65 -32.60
N TRP A 916 -92.17 68.36 -32.52
CA TRP A 916 -92.12 67.55 -31.31
C TRP A 916 -90.87 66.67 -31.34
N LEU A 917 -90.16 66.56 -30.21
CA LEU A 917 -88.96 65.73 -30.08
C LEU A 917 -89.32 64.48 -29.28
N ASN A 918 -88.93 63.33 -29.81
CA ASN A 918 -89.10 62.03 -29.16
C ASN A 918 -87.70 61.44 -28.99
N VAL A 919 -87.34 61.09 -27.76
CA VAL A 919 -86.02 60.56 -27.42
C VAL A 919 -86.22 59.24 -26.69
N ALA A 920 -85.46 58.23 -27.09
CA ALA A 920 -85.41 56.94 -26.41
C ALA A 920 -84.00 56.72 -25.85
N ILE A 921 -83.95 56.28 -24.60
CA ILE A 921 -82.73 56.01 -23.84
C ILE A 921 -82.93 54.67 -23.17
N ALA A 922 -81.89 53.85 -23.18
CA ALA A 922 -81.80 52.62 -22.42
C ALA A 922 -80.73 52.76 -21.34
N ASN A 923 -80.94 52.07 -20.22
CA ASN A 923 -79.88 51.79 -19.28
C ASN A 923 -79.34 50.40 -19.60
N VAL A 924 -78.19 50.32 -20.26
CA VAL A 924 -77.49 49.05 -20.54
C VAL A 924 -76.60 48.61 -19.38
N GLY A 925 -76.48 49.43 -18.33
CA GLY A 925 -75.73 49.13 -17.12
C GLY A 925 -76.50 48.26 -16.12
N PRO A 926 -75.81 47.67 -15.14
CA PRO A 926 -76.39 46.66 -14.26
C PRO A 926 -77.16 47.25 -13.07
N THR A 927 -77.01 48.55 -12.78
CA THR A 927 -77.68 49.24 -11.68
C THR A 927 -78.75 50.19 -12.20
N THR A 928 -79.80 50.40 -11.41
CA THR A 928 -80.93 51.26 -11.81
C THR A 928 -80.53 52.74 -11.78
N ALA A 929 -80.79 53.47 -12.87
CA ALA A 929 -80.59 54.90 -12.88
C ALA A 929 -81.66 55.61 -12.04
N ALA A 930 -81.22 56.29 -10.99
CA ALA A 930 -82.10 57.08 -10.12
C ALA A 930 -82.83 58.18 -10.92
N PRO A 931 -84.07 58.55 -10.55
CA PRO A 931 -84.83 59.57 -11.25
C PRO A 931 -84.13 60.94 -11.21
N GLY A 932 -84.28 61.72 -12.28
CA GLY A 932 -83.75 63.08 -12.37
C GLY A 932 -82.35 63.21 -12.98
N PHE A 933 -81.87 62.20 -13.72
CA PHE A 933 -80.68 62.35 -14.58
C PHE A 933 -80.98 63.27 -15.77
N ASP A 934 -80.02 64.09 -16.16
CA ASP A 934 -80.20 65.08 -17.22
C ASP A 934 -80.03 64.47 -18.61
N VAL A 935 -80.98 64.76 -19.49
CA VAL A 935 -80.91 64.43 -20.92
C VAL A 935 -80.99 65.72 -21.70
N THR A 936 -79.96 66.00 -22.50
CA THR A 936 -79.90 67.15 -23.39
C THR A 936 -80.10 66.73 -24.83
N VAL A 937 -80.93 67.48 -25.55
CA VAL A 937 -81.01 67.39 -27.02
C VAL A 937 -80.30 68.59 -27.61
N ASP A 938 -79.35 68.31 -28.50
CA ASP A 938 -78.59 69.33 -29.22
C ASP A 938 -79.04 69.41 -30.67
N LEU A 939 -79.26 70.64 -31.15
CA LEU A 939 -79.43 70.94 -32.57
C LEU A 939 -78.28 71.84 -33.00
N ASP A 940 -77.51 71.39 -33.99
CA ASP A 940 -76.31 72.07 -34.49
C ASP A 940 -75.31 72.44 -33.37
N GLY A 941 -75.21 71.60 -32.33
CA GLY A 941 -74.32 71.79 -31.18
C GLY A 941 -74.84 72.76 -30.10
N ILE A 942 -76.11 73.18 -30.19
CA ILE A 942 -76.77 74.02 -29.18
C ILE A 942 -77.84 73.20 -28.47
N VAL A 943 -77.78 73.17 -27.13
CA VAL A 943 -78.82 72.56 -26.28
C VAL A 943 -80.16 73.26 -26.49
N ILE A 944 -81.16 72.54 -26.98
CA ILE A 944 -82.50 73.06 -27.27
C ILE A 944 -83.57 72.63 -26.27
N ALA A 945 -83.34 71.56 -25.49
CA ALA A 945 -84.24 71.13 -24.42
C ALA A 945 -83.53 70.22 -23.39
N PRO A 946 -83.64 70.51 -22.08
CA PRO A 946 -83.44 69.52 -21.02
C PRO A 946 -84.72 68.72 -20.82
N LEU A 947 -84.61 67.39 -20.69
CA LEU A 947 -85.73 66.50 -20.41
C LEU A 947 -85.62 65.95 -18.98
N GLY A 948 -86.71 66.04 -18.20
CA GLY A 948 -86.79 65.39 -16.90
C GLY A 948 -87.06 63.89 -17.06
N THR A 949 -86.35 63.06 -16.30
CA THR A 949 -86.34 61.60 -16.47
C THR A 949 -86.90 60.89 -15.25
N ALA A 950 -87.56 59.76 -15.49
CA ALA A 950 -87.99 58.83 -14.45
C ALA A 950 -86.87 57.83 -14.16
N GLU A 951 -87.05 57.02 -13.11
CA GLU A 951 -86.18 55.88 -12.83
C GLU A 951 -86.09 54.96 -14.05
N LEU A 952 -84.87 54.59 -14.45
CA LEU A 952 -84.63 53.76 -15.62
C LEU A 952 -83.92 52.46 -15.19
N PRO A 953 -84.65 51.34 -15.07
CA PRO A 953 -84.06 50.06 -14.68
C PRO A 953 -83.13 49.53 -15.79
N PRO A 954 -82.22 48.61 -15.45
CA PRO A 954 -81.41 47.88 -16.43
C PRO A 954 -82.27 47.27 -17.54
N LEU A 955 -81.77 47.30 -18.76
CA LEU A 955 -82.42 46.70 -19.92
C LEU A 955 -82.49 45.17 -19.71
N THR A 956 -83.70 44.61 -19.71
CA THR A 956 -83.95 43.17 -19.50
C THR A 956 -83.82 42.35 -20.76
#